data_AF-A0A653DJY0-F1
#
_entry.id   AF-A0A653DJY0-F1
#
_cell.length_a   1.000
_cell.length_b   1.000
_cell.length_c   1.000
_cell.angle_alpha   90.00
_cell.angle_beta   90.00
_cell.angle_gamma   90.00
#
_symmetry.space_group_name_H-M   'P 1'
#
loop_
_entity.id
_entity.type
_entity.pdbx_description
1 polymer ?
#
loop_
_entity_poly.entity_id
_entity_poly.type
_entity_poly.pdbx_seq_one_letter_code
_entity_poly.pdbx_strand_id
1 'polypeptide(L)'
;MNGEEDHWSIYTASQHLPAVLTDPNRGKQSNFFTKTWGDSFVENTVIGKSPFLPDITYAHFESYLRKFGKRYKRHVRLSQTRFENNAVKAKQCQGVESIPEIYLKPNLSLNNPKVFAEVFQNDKSEHQLQEELSQYLDIVEEQIASQVSQKSGAFFHAMTSHDTIMEQMGNACVEVRALRSKVQKVDKNLTRDPLKLIGLARSKANHMKLLNKLKLMSTVLQTQPTLQLLLSSSDYVGALELISSTQEVLVEELAGVTSLRHLPSQLKEMSKLIDKMLSTEFERYAAADLHRPLHIDEGVLEPERLISLVAGLLRQNHMNFLEVYKQEAVTAAQAILKQLMIEQLADAEEELNELTGSGEIAPTMDAAHWLRVLKLASDALGKLILRVKAVHDVIQDTAAASAGLTNSSKLNSSCDSSHFLSLEDHNRVVMKLKDLLTSVCDYCNERLASLVSTQSEKPAVTAAQVSELSEAVNAFSRLCEATCGRPGAALKAAFKIRAGSYVHRFHAQRKAKLQLLLDAERWRAAEVPQEIQILVDKLSIGEVKSLPGSPVPQTGNGPPTPSLESRLPATAALRVGSQDYLTVGTALILVSLVGEYCVCAFDLPALASVIAKNLSDLLRTFNSKSCQLVLGAGALRTAGLKTITSTNLALASRSLQLVLWMVPHVRSHFGPLVAAEALACFDVVEKEVNHHVQQLEVKVVSIMTTLLGDQLAEWDAKPPLPSQQFRCISRHLTKLHEAVSCVLPEEQVVDIYEAIHKNFKARLREQLSKMNVQNNGGPQHGVVTSEMVFYLETMRTLKALPDKHLTDKAIDDIWAR
;
A
#
# COMPACT_ATOMS: atom_id res chain seq x y z
N MET A 1 -9.03 -85.48 -41.41
CA MET A 1 -9.92 -85.92 -42.49
C MET A 1 -11.06 -84.94 -42.58
N ASN A 2 -11.48 -84.69 -43.82
CA ASN A 2 -12.57 -83.82 -44.28
C ASN A 2 -12.26 -82.33 -44.24
N GLY A 3 -11.70 -81.88 -45.36
CA GLY A 3 -11.77 -80.49 -45.79
C GLY A 3 -13.17 -80.20 -46.33
N GLU A 4 -13.62 -78.99 -46.06
CA GLU A 4 -14.58 -78.27 -46.88
C GLU A 4 -13.81 -77.06 -47.42
N GLU A 5 -13.74 -76.98 -48.75
CA GLU A 5 -13.17 -75.86 -49.48
C GLU A 5 -14.12 -74.66 -49.37
N ASP A 6 -13.79 -73.69 -48.51
CA ASP A 6 -14.49 -72.41 -48.50
C ASP A 6 -14.12 -71.61 -49.75
N HIS A 7 -15.08 -71.48 -50.66
CA HIS A 7 -14.99 -70.67 -51.86
C HIS A 7 -14.57 -69.23 -51.53
N TRP A 8 -13.56 -68.74 -52.23
CA TRP A 8 -13.14 -67.34 -52.21
C TRP A 8 -14.31 -66.41 -52.56
N SER A 9 -14.62 -65.46 -51.68
CA SER A 9 -15.60 -64.39 -51.91
C SER A 9 -14.96 -63.02 -51.71
N ILE A 10 -15.56 -61.97 -52.28
CA ILE A 10 -15.08 -60.57 -52.23
C ILE A 10 -14.76 -60.06 -50.81
N TYR A 11 -15.26 -60.71 -49.76
CA TYR A 11 -15.02 -60.34 -48.37
C TYR A 11 -13.71 -60.90 -47.76
N THR A 12 -13.00 -61.83 -48.41
CA THR A 12 -11.69 -62.34 -47.92
C THR A 12 -10.49 -61.51 -48.41
N ALA A 13 -10.71 -60.46 -49.19
CA ALA A 13 -9.67 -59.57 -49.70
C ALA A 13 -9.58 -58.28 -48.86
N SER A 14 -9.11 -58.37 -47.62
CA SER A 14 -8.60 -57.19 -46.91
C SER A 14 -7.39 -57.56 -46.08
N GLN A 15 -6.23 -57.61 -46.73
CA GLN A 15 -4.94 -57.60 -46.05
C GLN A 15 -4.72 -56.21 -45.46
N HIS A 16 -4.66 -56.12 -44.12
CA HIS A 16 -4.13 -54.93 -43.46
C HIS A 16 -2.61 -55.08 -43.28
N LEU A 17 -1.88 -54.39 -44.15
CA LEU A 17 -0.42 -54.21 -44.16
C LEU A 17 0.25 -53.76 -42.83
N PRO A 18 -0.44 -53.09 -41.88
CA PRO A 18 0.19 -52.68 -40.61
C PRO A 18 0.59 -53.84 -39.68
N ALA A 19 0.06 -55.05 -39.85
CA ALA A 19 0.35 -56.18 -38.95
C ALA A 19 1.69 -56.89 -39.23
N VAL A 20 2.41 -56.52 -40.30
CA VAL A 20 3.72 -57.12 -40.64
C VAL A 20 4.89 -56.29 -40.10
N LEU A 21 4.67 -55.02 -39.75
CA LEU A 21 5.77 -54.08 -39.47
C LEU A 21 6.12 -53.88 -37.98
N THR A 22 5.47 -54.58 -37.04
CA THR A 22 5.65 -54.27 -35.61
C THR A 22 5.94 -55.43 -34.65
N ASP A 23 6.18 -56.67 -35.09
CA ASP A 23 6.94 -57.66 -34.27
C ASP A 23 7.27 -58.97 -35.03
N PRO A 24 8.55 -59.34 -35.23
CA PRO A 24 8.92 -60.52 -36.02
C PRO A 24 8.88 -61.87 -35.27
N ASN A 25 8.58 -61.90 -33.96
CA ASN A 25 8.68 -63.12 -33.13
C ASN A 25 7.34 -63.71 -32.66
N ARG A 26 6.18 -63.19 -33.10
CA ARG A 26 4.87 -63.76 -32.76
C ARG A 26 4.22 -64.47 -33.95
N GLY A 27 4.25 -65.80 -33.91
CA GLY A 27 3.57 -66.68 -34.85
C GLY A 27 2.04 -66.55 -34.79
N LYS A 28 1.41 -66.91 -35.93
CA LYS A 28 -0.04 -66.84 -36.20
C LYS A 28 -0.90 -67.37 -35.05
N GLN A 29 -1.67 -66.50 -34.41
CA GLN A 29 -2.76 -66.88 -33.49
C GLN A 29 -4.06 -66.88 -34.31
N SER A 30 -4.62 -68.06 -34.58
CA SER A 30 -5.74 -68.23 -35.50
C SER A 30 -7.12 -67.99 -34.90
N ASN A 31 -7.30 -67.92 -33.58
CA ASN A 31 -8.63 -67.78 -32.99
C ASN A 31 -8.60 -67.15 -31.59
N PHE A 32 -8.72 -65.82 -31.50
CA PHE A 32 -8.92 -65.13 -30.20
C PHE A 32 -10.16 -64.22 -30.16
N PHE A 33 -10.82 -63.98 -31.30
CA PHE A 33 -11.73 -62.83 -31.47
C PHE A 33 -13.24 -63.16 -31.59
N THR A 34 -13.76 -64.14 -30.85
CA THR A 34 -15.23 -64.42 -30.90
C THR A 34 -15.91 -64.65 -29.55
N LYS A 35 -15.28 -64.35 -28.41
CA LYS A 35 -15.96 -64.55 -27.10
C LYS A 35 -15.99 -63.39 -26.10
N THR A 36 -15.37 -62.25 -26.37
CA THR A 36 -15.40 -61.10 -25.43
C THR A 36 -15.75 -59.76 -26.08
N TRP A 37 -16.31 -59.78 -27.29
CA TRP A 37 -16.67 -58.57 -28.03
C TRP A 37 -18.06 -58.74 -28.66
N GLY A 38 -19.08 -58.77 -27.80
CA GLY A 38 -20.49 -58.59 -28.20
C GLY A 38 -20.84 -57.10 -28.31
N ASP A 39 -22.07 -56.83 -28.75
CA ASP A 39 -22.73 -55.55 -29.15
C ASP A 39 -22.57 -54.30 -28.24
N SER A 40 -21.66 -54.31 -27.27
CA SER A 40 -21.36 -53.19 -26.37
C SER A 40 -20.12 -52.38 -26.75
N PHE A 41 -19.39 -52.70 -27.83
CA PHE A 41 -18.16 -51.99 -28.22
C PHE A 41 -18.32 -51.04 -29.43
N VAL A 42 -19.54 -50.86 -29.93
CA VAL A 42 -19.89 -49.72 -30.78
C VAL A 42 -20.94 -48.94 -30.02
N GLU A 43 -20.80 -47.62 -29.86
CA GLU A 43 -21.90 -46.78 -29.41
C GLU A 43 -23.09 -47.02 -30.36
N ASN A 44 -24.09 -47.77 -29.90
CA ASN A 44 -25.32 -48.02 -30.63
C ASN A 44 -26.08 -46.71 -30.78
N THR A 45 -25.82 -45.99 -31.87
CA THR A 45 -26.77 -45.01 -32.37
C THR A 45 -27.99 -45.78 -32.87
N VAL A 46 -29.06 -45.79 -32.07
CA VAL A 46 -30.33 -46.40 -32.47
C VAL A 46 -30.87 -45.63 -33.67
N ILE A 47 -30.66 -46.16 -34.87
CA ILE A 47 -31.34 -45.66 -36.08
C ILE A 47 -32.81 -46.07 -35.93
N GLY A 48 -33.70 -45.10 -35.68
CA GLY A 48 -35.13 -45.33 -35.59
C GLY A 48 -35.69 -45.91 -36.90
N LYS A 49 -36.68 -46.81 -36.81
CA LYS A 49 -37.39 -47.35 -37.97
C LYS A 49 -38.04 -46.22 -38.77
N SER A 50 -37.86 -46.22 -40.09
CA SER A 50 -38.39 -45.15 -40.95
C SER A 50 -39.92 -45.16 -40.93
N PRO A 51 -40.61 -44.03 -40.67
CA PRO A 51 -42.06 -43.97 -40.60
C PRO A 51 -42.77 -44.11 -41.96
N PHE A 52 -42.03 -44.27 -43.06
CA PHE A 52 -42.57 -44.26 -44.43
C PHE A 52 -42.60 -45.62 -45.14
N LEU A 53 -42.16 -46.71 -44.48
CA LEU A 53 -42.19 -48.05 -45.06
C LEU A 53 -43.11 -48.97 -44.23
N PRO A 54 -44.20 -49.52 -44.81
CA PRO A 54 -45.07 -50.46 -44.11
C PRO A 54 -44.46 -51.87 -44.07
N ASP A 55 -44.60 -52.55 -42.92
CA ASP A 55 -44.11 -53.91 -42.71
C ASP A 55 -44.95 -54.93 -43.53
N ILE A 56 -44.33 -55.57 -44.52
CA ILE A 56 -45.01 -56.52 -45.42
C ILE A 56 -45.12 -57.89 -44.72
N THR A 57 -46.34 -58.34 -44.45
CA THR A 57 -46.64 -59.67 -43.88
C THR A 57 -47.25 -60.62 -44.92
N TYR A 58 -47.21 -61.93 -44.65
CA TYR A 58 -47.73 -62.99 -45.53
C TYR A 58 -49.20 -62.80 -45.93
N ALA A 59 -49.99 -62.11 -45.10
CA ALA A 59 -51.38 -61.77 -45.35
C ALA A 59 -51.58 -60.93 -46.63
N HIS A 60 -50.60 -60.09 -47.01
CA HIS A 60 -50.70 -59.27 -48.22
C HIS A 60 -50.69 -60.09 -49.53
N PHE A 61 -50.19 -61.34 -49.50
CA PHE A 61 -50.09 -62.21 -50.67
C PHE A 61 -51.27 -63.19 -50.83
N GLU A 62 -52.19 -63.24 -49.86
CA GLU A 62 -53.30 -64.21 -49.87
C GLU A 62 -54.29 -63.97 -51.04
N SER A 63 -54.51 -62.69 -51.40
CA SER A 63 -55.41 -62.35 -52.52
C SER A 63 -54.86 -62.82 -53.87
N TYR A 64 -53.54 -62.75 -54.05
CA TYR A 64 -52.84 -63.22 -55.24
C TYR A 64 -52.94 -64.76 -55.35
N LEU A 65 -52.66 -65.47 -54.26
CA LEU A 65 -52.74 -66.93 -54.22
C LEU A 65 -54.17 -67.43 -54.48
N ARG A 66 -55.21 -66.75 -53.96
CA ARG A 66 -56.61 -67.09 -54.25
C ARG A 66 -56.99 -66.89 -55.72
N LYS A 67 -56.55 -65.79 -56.35
CA LYS A 67 -56.89 -65.47 -57.74
C LYS A 67 -56.21 -66.42 -58.73
N PHE A 68 -54.93 -66.68 -58.58
CA PHE A 68 -54.15 -67.42 -59.58
C PHE A 68 -54.02 -68.92 -59.28
N GLY A 69 -54.18 -69.34 -58.02
CA GLY A 69 -54.08 -70.75 -57.63
C GLY A 69 -55.12 -71.66 -58.31
N LYS A 70 -56.35 -71.18 -58.56
CA LYS A 70 -57.38 -71.96 -59.25
C LYS A 70 -57.09 -72.16 -60.74
N ARG A 71 -56.57 -71.13 -61.43
CA ARG A 71 -56.21 -71.20 -62.86
C ARG A 71 -55.03 -72.13 -63.09
N TYR A 72 -54.02 -72.06 -62.22
CA TYR A 72 -52.86 -72.94 -62.28
C TYR A 72 -53.26 -74.43 -62.16
N LYS A 73 -54.13 -74.76 -61.21
CA LYS A 73 -54.65 -76.13 -61.05
C LYS A 73 -55.44 -76.63 -62.28
N ARG A 74 -56.14 -75.76 -63.01
CA ARG A 74 -56.87 -76.11 -64.25
C ARG A 74 -55.93 -76.35 -65.42
N HIS A 75 -54.90 -75.52 -65.57
CA HIS A 75 -53.90 -75.66 -66.63
C HIS A 75 -53.17 -77.01 -66.55
N VAL A 76 -52.77 -77.43 -65.34
CA VAL A 76 -52.12 -78.73 -65.10
C VAL A 76 -53.01 -79.91 -65.48
N ARG A 77 -54.34 -79.80 -65.33
CA ARG A 77 -55.28 -80.86 -65.75
C ARG A 77 -55.42 -80.95 -67.27
N LEU A 78 -55.41 -79.82 -67.98
CA LEU A 78 -55.59 -79.77 -69.44
C LEU A 78 -54.34 -80.22 -70.20
N SER A 79 -53.13 -80.02 -69.65
CA SER A 79 -51.88 -80.45 -70.30
C SER A 79 -51.67 -81.98 -70.31
N GLN A 80 -52.52 -82.76 -69.63
CA GLN A 80 -52.37 -84.22 -69.51
C GLN A 80 -53.21 -85.03 -70.51
N THR A 81 -54.08 -84.42 -71.33
CA THR A 81 -54.91 -85.13 -72.33
C THR A 81 -54.36 -84.93 -73.75
N ARG A 82 -53.83 -85.99 -74.38
CA ARG A 82 -53.25 -85.99 -75.74
C ARG A 82 -54.32 -86.22 -76.82
N PHE A 83 -54.21 -85.49 -77.93
CA PHE A 83 -55.02 -85.57 -79.15
C PHE A 83 -54.68 -86.83 -79.97
N GLU A 84 -55.43 -87.91 -79.78
CA GLU A 84 -55.57 -88.99 -80.76
C GLU A 84 -56.95 -88.82 -81.42
N ASN A 85 -56.98 -88.65 -82.74
CA ASN A 85 -58.10 -88.73 -83.69
C ASN A 85 -58.15 -87.54 -84.65
N ASN A 86 -57.52 -87.69 -85.81
CA ASN A 86 -58.03 -87.17 -87.07
C ASN A 86 -57.35 -87.92 -88.24
N ALA A 87 -57.72 -89.19 -88.40
CA ALA A 87 -57.56 -89.90 -89.66
C ALA A 87 -58.74 -89.51 -90.57
N VAL A 88 -58.55 -88.53 -91.45
CA VAL A 88 -59.51 -88.26 -92.54
C VAL A 88 -59.10 -89.10 -93.74
N LYS A 89 -59.97 -90.05 -94.07
CA LYS A 89 -59.93 -90.94 -95.23
C LYS A 89 -59.66 -90.15 -96.52
N ALA A 90 -58.47 -90.30 -97.10
CA ALA A 90 -58.23 -89.90 -98.48
C ALA A 90 -59.01 -90.86 -99.39
N LYS A 91 -60.06 -90.33 -100.03
CA LYS A 91 -60.77 -90.98 -101.13
C LYS A 91 -59.76 -91.14 -102.26
N GLN A 92 -59.45 -92.37 -102.66
CA GLN A 92 -58.62 -92.66 -103.84
C GLN A 92 -59.19 -91.89 -105.05
N CYS A 93 -58.49 -90.87 -105.53
CA CYS A 93 -58.70 -90.34 -106.87
C CYS A 93 -57.91 -91.26 -107.83
N GLN A 94 -58.66 -92.18 -108.43
CA GLN A 94 -58.27 -92.91 -109.63
C GLN A 94 -57.97 -91.89 -110.73
N GLY A 95 -56.80 -91.97 -111.35
CA GLY A 95 -56.44 -91.08 -112.46
C GLY A 95 -54.94 -90.88 -112.68
N VAL A 96 -54.09 -91.23 -111.71
CA VAL A 96 -52.62 -91.12 -111.88
C VAL A 96 -52.03 -92.34 -112.62
N GLU A 97 -52.79 -93.41 -112.84
CA GLU A 97 -52.33 -94.59 -113.59
C GLU A 97 -52.25 -94.36 -115.11
N SER A 98 -52.96 -93.35 -115.66
CA SER A 98 -52.90 -93.07 -117.10
C SER A 98 -51.63 -92.31 -117.51
N ILE A 99 -50.95 -91.63 -116.58
CA ILE A 99 -49.70 -90.90 -116.87
C ILE A 99 -48.51 -91.86 -116.67
N PRO A 100 -47.71 -92.16 -117.70
CA PRO A 100 -46.50 -92.97 -117.52
C PRO A 100 -45.59 -92.39 -116.43
N GLU A 101 -45.13 -93.23 -115.49
CA GLU A 101 -44.24 -92.85 -114.37
C GLU A 101 -42.95 -92.13 -114.81
N ILE A 102 -42.60 -92.22 -116.10
CA ILE A 102 -41.49 -91.50 -116.72
C ILE A 102 -41.66 -89.98 -116.53
N TYR A 103 -42.87 -89.44 -116.63
CA TYR A 103 -43.15 -88.01 -116.47
C TYR A 103 -43.25 -87.54 -115.01
N LEU A 104 -43.47 -88.47 -114.06
CA LEU A 104 -43.56 -88.17 -112.62
C LEU A 104 -42.17 -88.15 -111.93
N LYS A 105 -41.10 -88.50 -112.66
CA LYS A 105 -39.72 -88.43 -112.15
C LYS A 105 -39.20 -86.98 -112.19
N PRO A 106 -38.64 -86.45 -111.09
CA PRO A 106 -38.23 -85.04 -110.99
C PRO A 106 -37.07 -84.62 -111.91
N ASN A 107 -36.34 -85.58 -112.49
CA ASN A 107 -35.22 -85.33 -113.41
C ASN A 107 -35.45 -86.10 -114.72
N LEU A 108 -36.22 -85.52 -115.65
CA LEU A 108 -36.42 -86.11 -116.98
C LEU A 108 -35.18 -85.87 -117.86
N SER A 109 -34.18 -86.75 -117.74
CA SER A 109 -32.93 -86.66 -118.52
C SER A 109 -33.11 -87.19 -119.94
N LEU A 110 -33.53 -86.32 -120.87
CA LEU A 110 -33.66 -86.63 -122.31
C LEU A 110 -32.33 -87.03 -122.99
N ASN A 111 -31.19 -86.82 -122.31
CA ASN A 111 -29.85 -87.20 -122.80
C ASN A 111 -29.60 -88.72 -122.85
N ASN A 112 -30.47 -89.55 -122.28
CA ASN A 112 -30.32 -91.01 -122.35
C ASN A 112 -31.05 -91.55 -123.59
N PRO A 113 -30.35 -92.21 -124.54
CA PRO A 113 -30.95 -92.67 -125.80
C PRO A 113 -32.12 -93.64 -125.59
N LYS A 114 -32.12 -94.40 -124.49
CA LYS A 114 -33.22 -95.33 -124.14
C LYS A 114 -34.49 -94.59 -123.68
N VAL A 115 -34.34 -93.53 -122.90
CA VAL A 115 -35.46 -92.69 -122.42
C VAL A 115 -36.01 -91.87 -123.58
N PHE A 116 -35.13 -91.37 -124.46
CA PHE A 116 -35.54 -90.67 -125.68
C PHE A 116 -36.31 -91.59 -126.63
N ALA A 117 -35.88 -92.84 -126.82
CA ALA A 117 -36.57 -93.81 -127.67
C ALA A 117 -37.92 -94.29 -127.07
N GLU A 118 -38.06 -94.31 -125.74
CA GLU A 118 -39.35 -94.60 -125.09
C GLU A 118 -40.34 -93.42 -125.22
N VAL A 119 -39.85 -92.18 -125.22
CA VAL A 119 -40.65 -90.96 -125.41
C VAL A 119 -41.00 -90.72 -126.87
N PHE A 120 -40.05 -90.94 -127.79
CA PHE A 120 -40.23 -90.89 -129.24
C PHE A 120 -40.19 -92.31 -129.81
N GLN A 121 -41.30 -93.05 -129.68
CA GLN A 121 -41.45 -94.32 -130.38
C GLN A 121 -41.53 -94.03 -131.89
N ASN A 122 -40.66 -94.66 -132.69
CA ASN A 122 -40.45 -94.40 -134.13
C ASN A 122 -41.71 -94.50 -135.03
N ASP A 123 -42.85 -94.93 -134.50
CA ASP A 123 -44.10 -95.15 -135.22
C ASP A 123 -45.20 -94.11 -134.92
N LYS A 124 -44.97 -93.09 -134.09
CA LYS A 124 -45.98 -92.03 -133.78
C LYS A 124 -45.58 -90.64 -134.31
N SER A 125 -46.55 -89.91 -134.88
CA SER A 125 -46.37 -88.53 -135.37
C SER A 125 -46.37 -87.49 -134.23
N GLU A 126 -45.56 -86.43 -134.35
CA GLU A 126 -45.35 -85.37 -133.33
C GLU A 126 -46.63 -84.79 -132.72
N HIS A 127 -47.69 -84.59 -133.51
CA HIS A 127 -48.95 -83.98 -133.03
C HIS A 127 -49.68 -84.81 -131.98
N GLN A 128 -49.62 -86.14 -132.04
CA GLN A 128 -50.34 -87.01 -131.09
C GLN A 128 -49.69 -86.99 -129.70
N LEU A 129 -48.36 -86.87 -129.63
CA LEU A 129 -47.63 -86.83 -128.35
C LEU A 129 -47.89 -85.53 -127.59
N GLN A 130 -48.01 -84.40 -128.30
CA GLN A 130 -48.28 -83.09 -127.69
C GLN A 130 -49.69 -83.03 -127.07
N GLU A 131 -50.67 -83.69 -127.69
CA GLU A 131 -52.04 -83.72 -127.21
C GLU A 131 -52.16 -84.59 -125.93
N GLU A 132 -51.49 -85.75 -125.89
CA GLU A 132 -51.41 -86.59 -124.68
C GLU A 132 -50.74 -85.84 -123.50
N LEU A 133 -49.64 -85.12 -123.74
CA LEU A 133 -48.96 -84.35 -122.70
C LEU A 133 -49.79 -83.18 -122.18
N SER A 134 -50.59 -82.54 -123.03
CA SER A 134 -51.46 -81.44 -122.62
C SER A 134 -52.58 -81.94 -121.70
N GLN A 135 -53.19 -83.09 -122.00
CA GLN A 135 -54.19 -83.71 -121.12
C GLN A 135 -53.62 -84.06 -119.74
N TYR A 136 -52.37 -84.52 -119.67
CA TYR A 136 -51.72 -84.80 -118.38
C TYR A 136 -51.49 -83.56 -117.52
N LEU A 137 -51.20 -82.41 -118.14
CA LEU A 137 -51.00 -81.15 -117.43
C LEU A 137 -52.30 -80.65 -116.78
N ASP A 138 -53.41 -80.68 -117.51
CA ASP A 138 -54.72 -80.24 -117.00
C ASP A 138 -55.15 -81.04 -115.75
N ILE A 139 -54.92 -82.36 -115.76
CA ILE A 139 -55.24 -83.24 -114.62
C ILE A 139 -54.44 -82.85 -113.37
N VAL A 140 -53.16 -82.47 -113.54
CA VAL A 140 -52.30 -82.07 -112.41
C VAL A 140 -52.75 -80.71 -111.85
N GLU A 141 -53.11 -79.76 -112.70
CA GLU A 141 -53.53 -78.42 -112.27
C GLU A 141 -54.82 -78.47 -111.42
N GLU A 142 -55.81 -79.26 -111.84
CA GLU A 142 -57.08 -79.39 -111.10
C GLU A 142 -56.85 -79.96 -109.68
N GLN A 143 -55.96 -80.94 -109.55
CA GLN A 143 -55.67 -81.59 -108.27
C GLN A 143 -54.90 -80.66 -107.31
N ILE A 144 -53.95 -79.88 -107.81
CA ILE A 144 -53.22 -78.90 -106.99
C ILE A 144 -54.18 -77.84 -106.45
N ALA A 145 -55.08 -77.31 -107.29
CA ALA A 145 -56.05 -76.32 -106.87
C ALA A 145 -56.97 -76.83 -105.73
N SER A 146 -57.43 -78.08 -105.84
CA SER A 146 -58.28 -78.71 -104.83
C SER A 146 -57.59 -78.86 -103.47
N GLN A 147 -56.33 -79.31 -103.44
CA GLN A 147 -55.59 -79.47 -102.18
C GLN A 147 -55.27 -78.14 -101.50
N VAL A 148 -54.91 -77.10 -102.26
CA VAL A 148 -54.60 -75.78 -101.70
C VAL A 148 -55.83 -75.17 -101.04
N SER A 149 -57.01 -75.33 -101.65
CA SER A 149 -58.26 -74.81 -101.10
C SER A 149 -58.57 -75.39 -99.71
N GLN A 150 -58.48 -76.72 -99.54
CA GLN A 150 -58.87 -77.38 -98.28
C GLN A 150 -57.97 -77.01 -97.08
N LYS A 151 -56.69 -76.71 -97.30
CA LYS A 151 -55.73 -76.49 -96.20
C LYS A 151 -55.57 -75.01 -95.78
N SER A 152 -56.13 -74.06 -96.54
CA SER A 152 -55.91 -72.63 -96.32
C SER A 152 -56.51 -72.06 -95.02
N GLY A 153 -57.70 -72.51 -94.60
CA GLY A 153 -58.41 -71.93 -93.46
C GLY A 153 -57.70 -72.09 -92.10
N ALA A 154 -57.13 -73.27 -91.82
CA ALA A 154 -56.41 -73.53 -90.58
C ALA A 154 -55.12 -72.69 -90.47
N PHE A 155 -54.48 -72.40 -91.59
CA PHE A 155 -53.28 -71.56 -91.65
C PHE A 155 -53.57 -70.12 -91.20
N PHE A 156 -54.65 -69.50 -91.70
CA PHE A 156 -54.99 -68.12 -91.36
C PHE A 156 -55.38 -67.93 -89.88
N HIS A 157 -56.05 -68.91 -89.27
CA HIS A 157 -56.36 -68.84 -87.84
C HIS A 157 -55.12 -68.90 -86.95
N ALA A 158 -54.16 -69.76 -87.28
CA ALA A 158 -52.88 -69.81 -86.56
C ALA A 158 -52.13 -68.48 -86.70
N MET A 159 -52.11 -67.90 -87.90
CA MET A 159 -51.45 -66.62 -88.19
C MET A 159 -52.04 -65.47 -87.35
N THR A 160 -53.37 -65.35 -87.31
CA THR A 160 -54.04 -64.29 -86.53
C THR A 160 -53.72 -64.40 -85.04
N SER A 161 -53.67 -65.63 -84.49
CA SER A 161 -53.33 -65.85 -83.08
C SER A 161 -51.87 -65.48 -82.77
N HIS A 162 -50.95 -65.78 -83.69
CA HIS A 162 -49.55 -65.43 -83.57
C HIS A 162 -49.38 -63.90 -83.51
N ASP A 163 -50.08 -63.17 -84.38
CA ASP A 163 -50.04 -61.71 -84.41
C ASP A 163 -50.52 -61.09 -83.09
N THR A 164 -51.61 -61.60 -82.51
CA THR A 164 -52.12 -61.09 -81.22
C THR A 164 -51.15 -61.32 -80.05
N ILE A 165 -50.45 -62.46 -80.01
CA ILE A 165 -49.45 -62.75 -78.98
C ILE A 165 -48.22 -61.86 -79.18
N MET A 166 -47.80 -61.67 -80.42
CA MET A 166 -46.69 -60.78 -80.77
C MET A 166 -46.97 -59.34 -80.35
N GLU A 167 -48.21 -58.85 -80.54
CA GLU A 167 -48.63 -57.53 -80.07
C GLU A 167 -48.60 -57.41 -78.53
N GLN A 168 -49.16 -58.40 -77.82
CA GLN A 168 -49.15 -58.41 -76.35
C GLN A 168 -47.73 -58.52 -75.77
N MET A 169 -46.86 -59.33 -76.38
CA MET A 169 -45.44 -59.44 -76.02
C MET A 169 -44.72 -58.11 -76.24
N GLY A 170 -44.99 -57.44 -77.37
CA GLY A 170 -44.47 -56.10 -77.66
C GLY A 170 -44.82 -55.10 -76.57
N ASN A 171 -46.11 -55.04 -76.20
CA ASN A 171 -46.60 -54.15 -75.15
C ASN A 171 -45.99 -54.47 -73.78
N ALA A 172 -45.90 -55.74 -73.40
CA ALA A 172 -45.26 -56.16 -72.15
C ALA A 172 -43.76 -55.82 -72.11
N CYS A 173 -43.03 -55.98 -73.22
CA CYS A 173 -41.63 -55.59 -73.30
C CYS A 173 -41.43 -54.07 -73.12
N VAL A 174 -42.34 -53.25 -73.65
CA VAL A 174 -42.31 -51.79 -73.47
C VAL A 174 -42.52 -51.44 -72.00
N GLU A 175 -43.53 -52.02 -71.34
CA GLU A 175 -43.81 -51.77 -69.92
C GLU A 175 -42.66 -52.22 -69.01
N VAL A 176 -42.06 -53.38 -69.26
CA VAL A 176 -40.89 -53.86 -68.50
C VAL A 176 -39.68 -52.94 -68.69
N ARG A 177 -39.44 -52.44 -69.91
CA ARG A 177 -38.38 -51.44 -70.15
C ARG A 177 -38.67 -50.14 -69.41
N ALA A 178 -39.91 -49.65 -69.43
CA ALA A 178 -40.32 -48.46 -68.71
C ALA A 178 -40.13 -48.62 -67.20
N LEU A 179 -40.52 -49.77 -66.63
CA LEU A 179 -40.34 -50.07 -65.21
C LEU A 179 -38.85 -50.14 -64.84
N ARG A 180 -38.02 -50.85 -65.62
CA ARG A 180 -36.57 -50.90 -65.38
C ARG A 180 -35.93 -49.51 -65.42
N SER A 181 -36.35 -48.66 -66.35
CA SER A 181 -35.89 -47.27 -66.41
C SER A 181 -36.30 -46.46 -65.18
N LYS A 182 -37.55 -46.60 -64.72
CA LYS A 182 -38.04 -45.94 -63.49
C LYS A 182 -37.27 -46.42 -62.25
N VAL A 183 -37.01 -47.73 -62.13
CA VAL A 183 -36.22 -48.30 -61.02
C VAL A 183 -34.78 -47.78 -61.06
N GLN A 184 -34.14 -47.70 -62.23
CA GLN A 184 -32.81 -47.11 -62.36
C GLN A 184 -32.78 -45.62 -61.98
N LYS A 185 -33.82 -44.85 -62.34
CA LYS A 185 -33.94 -43.45 -61.92
C LYS A 185 -34.12 -43.32 -60.40
N VAL A 186 -34.91 -44.21 -59.81
CA VAL A 186 -35.10 -44.30 -58.35
C VAL A 186 -33.80 -44.66 -57.65
N ASP A 187 -33.06 -45.69 -58.10
CA ASP A 187 -31.77 -46.04 -57.53
C ASP A 187 -30.78 -44.87 -57.60
N LYS A 188 -30.67 -44.22 -58.76
CA LYS A 188 -29.79 -43.06 -58.92
C LYS A 188 -30.15 -41.92 -57.96
N ASN A 189 -31.43 -41.53 -57.91
CA ASN A 189 -31.86 -40.35 -57.19
C ASN A 189 -32.04 -40.56 -55.68
N LEU A 190 -32.47 -41.75 -55.24
CA LEU A 190 -32.78 -42.02 -53.83
C LEU A 190 -31.65 -42.73 -53.09
N THR A 191 -30.76 -43.46 -53.76
CA THR A 191 -29.65 -44.17 -53.09
C THR A 191 -28.31 -43.50 -53.38
N ARG A 192 -27.91 -43.38 -54.65
CA ARG A 192 -26.55 -42.95 -55.01
C ARG A 192 -26.29 -41.47 -54.75
N ASP A 193 -27.19 -40.59 -55.18
CA ASP A 193 -26.99 -39.14 -55.07
C ASP A 193 -27.03 -38.65 -53.60
N PRO A 194 -27.93 -39.14 -52.73
CA PRO A 194 -27.90 -38.82 -51.29
C PRO A 194 -26.65 -39.34 -50.58
N LEU A 195 -26.18 -40.55 -50.90
CA LEU A 195 -24.93 -41.08 -50.34
C LEU A 195 -23.72 -40.22 -50.75
N LYS A 196 -23.68 -39.76 -52.00
CA LYS A 196 -22.68 -38.79 -52.45
C LYS A 196 -22.80 -37.46 -51.72
N LEU A 197 -24.03 -36.97 -51.47
CA LEU A 197 -24.27 -35.73 -50.74
C LEU A 197 -23.78 -35.82 -49.29
N ILE A 198 -23.99 -36.97 -48.62
CA ILE A 198 -23.44 -37.24 -47.27
C ILE A 198 -21.90 -37.27 -47.32
N GLY A 199 -21.32 -37.93 -48.33
CA GLY A 199 -19.88 -37.95 -48.54
C GLY A 199 -19.29 -36.54 -48.74
N LEU A 200 -19.94 -35.72 -49.55
CA LEU A 200 -19.58 -34.32 -49.79
C LEU A 200 -19.77 -33.46 -48.54
N ALA A 201 -20.84 -33.67 -47.76
CA ALA A 201 -21.06 -32.97 -46.50
C ALA A 201 -19.96 -33.30 -45.47
N ARG A 202 -19.55 -34.56 -45.37
CA ARG A 202 -18.42 -34.99 -44.53
C ARG A 202 -17.10 -34.39 -45.00
N SER A 203 -16.84 -34.39 -46.31
CA SER A 203 -15.66 -33.75 -46.91
C SER A 203 -15.66 -32.24 -46.61
N LYS A 204 -16.79 -31.54 -46.79
CA LYS A 204 -16.94 -30.12 -46.43
C LYS A 204 -16.65 -29.88 -44.94
N ALA A 205 -17.19 -30.70 -44.04
CA ALA A 205 -16.93 -30.60 -42.60
C ALA A 205 -15.43 -30.79 -42.28
N ASN A 206 -14.77 -31.75 -42.92
CA ASN A 206 -13.33 -31.97 -42.76
C ASN A 206 -12.51 -30.79 -43.30
N HIS A 207 -12.88 -30.23 -44.47
CA HIS A 207 -12.24 -29.04 -45.02
C HIS A 207 -12.45 -27.81 -44.13
N MET A 208 -13.62 -27.66 -43.50
CA MET A 208 -13.87 -26.60 -42.51
C MET A 208 -12.99 -26.75 -41.27
N LYS A 209 -12.86 -27.96 -40.73
CA LYS A 209 -11.94 -28.22 -39.61
C LYS A 209 -10.49 -27.90 -39.98
N LEU A 210 -10.06 -28.29 -41.18
CA LEU A 210 -8.72 -27.96 -41.68
C LEU A 210 -8.53 -26.45 -41.85
N LEU A 211 -9.51 -25.75 -42.41
CA LEU A 211 -9.48 -24.30 -42.58
C LEU A 211 -9.39 -23.58 -41.23
N ASN A 212 -10.14 -24.03 -40.22
CA ASN A 212 -10.09 -23.46 -38.88
C ASN A 212 -8.70 -23.64 -38.26
N LYS A 213 -8.10 -24.83 -38.39
CA LYS A 213 -6.72 -25.07 -37.93
C LYS A 213 -5.70 -24.20 -38.66
N LEU A 214 -5.84 -24.04 -39.98
CA LEU A 214 -4.96 -23.15 -40.77
C LEU A 214 -5.12 -21.68 -40.38
N LYS A 215 -6.35 -21.23 -40.08
CA LYS A 215 -6.58 -19.86 -39.55
C LYS A 215 -5.91 -19.66 -38.20
N LEU A 216 -6.03 -20.63 -37.29
CA LEU A 216 -5.33 -20.57 -35.99
C LEU A 216 -3.80 -20.57 -36.16
N MET A 217 -3.27 -21.34 -37.11
CA MET A 217 -1.83 -21.26 -37.43
C MET A 217 -1.44 -19.89 -37.97
N SER A 218 -2.29 -19.26 -38.79
CA SER A 218 -2.06 -17.91 -39.31
C SER A 218 -2.08 -16.86 -38.19
N THR A 219 -3.00 -16.96 -37.23
CA THR A 219 -3.05 -16.02 -36.10
C THR A 219 -1.82 -16.16 -35.21
N VAL A 220 -1.36 -17.39 -34.98
CA VAL A 220 -0.13 -17.68 -34.22
C VAL A 220 1.12 -17.14 -34.91
N LEU A 221 1.19 -17.12 -36.24
CA LEU A 221 2.31 -16.49 -36.97
C LEU A 221 2.23 -14.96 -36.96
N GLN A 222 1.03 -14.39 -36.90
CA GLN A 222 0.80 -12.94 -36.81
C GLN A 222 1.11 -12.36 -35.42
N THR A 223 1.23 -13.20 -34.39
CA THR A 223 1.50 -12.70 -33.03
C THR A 223 2.91 -12.16 -32.87
N GLN A 224 3.90 -12.70 -33.56
CA GLN A 224 5.28 -12.20 -33.47
C GLN A 224 5.43 -10.75 -33.97
N PRO A 225 4.95 -10.35 -35.18
CA PRO A 225 4.93 -8.95 -35.59
C PRO A 225 4.10 -8.05 -34.69
N THR A 226 2.96 -8.55 -34.20
CA THR A 226 2.07 -7.79 -33.31
C THR A 226 2.73 -7.53 -31.96
N LEU A 227 3.45 -8.51 -31.41
CA LEU A 227 4.27 -8.34 -30.21
C LEU A 227 5.33 -7.27 -30.43
N GLN A 228 6.05 -7.29 -31.55
CA GLN A 228 7.07 -6.29 -31.83
C GLN A 228 6.49 -4.86 -31.91
N LEU A 229 5.29 -4.71 -32.46
CA LEU A 229 4.57 -3.44 -32.48
C LEU A 229 4.18 -2.98 -31.07
N LEU A 230 3.63 -3.88 -30.25
CA LEU A 230 3.24 -3.57 -28.86
C LEU A 230 4.45 -3.20 -27.99
N LEU A 231 5.59 -3.87 -28.19
CA LEU A 231 6.84 -3.49 -27.53
C LEU A 231 7.34 -2.10 -27.97
N SER A 232 7.10 -1.70 -29.22
CA SER A 232 7.46 -0.36 -29.70
C SER A 232 6.53 0.74 -29.17
N SER A 233 5.28 0.40 -28.83
CA SER A 233 4.32 1.31 -28.21
C SER A 233 4.33 1.27 -26.68
N SER A 234 5.30 0.59 -26.06
CA SER A 234 5.43 0.42 -24.60
C SER A 234 4.22 -0.20 -23.90
N ASP A 235 3.39 -0.97 -24.64
CA ASP A 235 2.28 -1.72 -24.08
C ASP A 235 2.72 -3.15 -23.74
N TYR A 236 3.36 -3.27 -22.59
CA TYR A 236 3.85 -4.55 -22.09
C TYR A 236 2.71 -5.46 -21.58
N VAL A 237 1.61 -4.88 -21.12
CA VAL A 237 0.46 -5.64 -20.60
C VAL A 237 -0.22 -6.39 -21.73
N GLY A 238 -0.55 -5.69 -22.82
CA GLY A 238 -1.12 -6.29 -24.03
C GLY A 238 -0.19 -7.33 -24.67
N ALA A 239 1.13 -7.08 -24.66
CA ALA A 239 2.10 -8.04 -25.15
C ALA A 239 2.11 -9.35 -24.33
N LEU A 240 2.04 -9.26 -23.00
CA LEU A 240 1.99 -10.44 -22.13
C LEU A 240 0.66 -11.19 -22.21
N GLU A 241 -0.47 -10.50 -22.44
CA GLU A 241 -1.76 -11.14 -22.69
C GLU A 241 -1.73 -11.94 -23.99
N LEU A 242 -1.22 -11.33 -25.05
CA LEU A 242 -1.07 -12.00 -26.34
C LEU A 242 -0.16 -13.24 -26.24
N ILE A 243 0.91 -13.19 -25.42
CA ILE A 243 1.77 -14.35 -25.16
C ILE A 243 1.02 -15.44 -24.39
N SER A 244 0.25 -15.11 -23.34
CA SER A 244 -0.54 -16.09 -22.59
C SER A 244 -1.60 -16.76 -23.48
N SER A 245 -2.39 -15.98 -24.19
CA SER A 245 -3.45 -16.49 -25.06
C SER A 245 -2.87 -17.33 -26.21
N THR A 246 -1.71 -16.98 -26.76
CA THR A 246 -1.05 -17.81 -27.78
C THR A 246 -0.50 -19.12 -27.22
N GLN A 247 0.02 -19.11 -25.99
CA GLN A 247 0.43 -20.35 -25.32
C GLN A 247 -0.75 -21.27 -25.04
N GLU A 248 -1.87 -20.73 -24.56
CA GLU A 248 -3.12 -21.48 -24.32
C GLU A 248 -3.67 -22.10 -25.62
N VAL A 249 -3.80 -21.29 -26.69
CA VAL A 249 -4.27 -21.77 -28.01
C VAL A 249 -3.36 -22.86 -28.58
N LEU A 250 -2.04 -22.76 -28.36
CA LEU A 250 -1.10 -23.77 -28.84
C LEU A 250 -1.24 -25.10 -28.09
N VAL A 251 -1.51 -25.05 -26.78
CA VAL A 251 -1.65 -26.24 -25.92
C VAL A 251 -2.99 -26.95 -26.18
N GLU A 252 -4.09 -26.21 -26.35
CA GLU A 252 -5.42 -26.80 -26.50
C GLU A 252 -5.71 -27.27 -27.94
N GLU A 253 -5.47 -26.43 -28.96
CA GLU A 253 -5.98 -26.65 -30.33
C GLU A 253 -4.91 -27.16 -31.31
N LEU A 254 -3.62 -26.91 -31.04
CA LEU A 254 -2.50 -27.25 -31.94
C LEU A 254 -1.54 -28.30 -31.37
N ALA A 255 -1.93 -29.03 -30.32
CA ALA A 255 -1.16 -30.15 -29.78
C ALA A 255 -0.85 -31.20 -30.88
N GLY A 256 0.45 -31.38 -31.17
CA GLY A 256 0.95 -32.37 -32.15
C GLY A 256 1.42 -31.80 -33.51
N VAL A 257 1.32 -30.50 -33.76
CA VAL A 257 1.88 -29.86 -34.97
C VAL A 257 3.40 -29.68 -34.81
N THR A 258 4.18 -30.47 -35.53
CA THR A 258 5.66 -30.49 -35.40
C THR A 258 6.34 -29.19 -35.82
N SER A 259 5.77 -28.43 -36.74
CA SER A 259 6.32 -27.15 -37.22
C SER A 259 6.28 -26.02 -36.19
N LEU A 260 5.47 -26.12 -35.13
CA LEU A 260 5.34 -25.11 -34.08
C LEU A 260 6.01 -25.52 -32.75
N ARG A 261 6.78 -26.61 -32.74
CA ARG A 261 7.41 -27.16 -31.53
C ARG A 261 8.35 -26.17 -30.82
N HIS A 262 9.00 -25.28 -31.57
CA HIS A 262 9.96 -24.31 -31.02
C HIS A 262 9.29 -22.98 -30.62
N LEU A 263 8.03 -22.76 -30.97
CA LEU A 263 7.34 -21.52 -30.66
C LEU A 263 7.07 -21.32 -29.15
N PRO A 264 6.70 -22.35 -28.36
CA PRO A 264 6.62 -22.21 -26.89
C PRO A 264 7.92 -21.75 -26.26
N SER A 265 9.05 -22.32 -26.68
CA SER A 265 10.36 -21.91 -26.18
C SER A 265 10.68 -20.46 -26.58
N GLN A 266 10.37 -20.07 -27.81
CA GLN A 266 10.55 -18.69 -28.27
C GLN A 266 9.64 -17.70 -27.51
N LEU A 267 8.37 -18.02 -27.30
CA LEU A 267 7.45 -17.20 -26.50
C LEU A 267 7.92 -17.09 -25.05
N LYS A 268 8.49 -18.14 -24.48
CA LYS A 268 9.09 -18.12 -23.13
C LYS A 268 10.36 -17.27 -23.07
N GLU A 269 11.18 -17.28 -24.11
CA GLU A 269 12.34 -16.39 -24.24
C GLU A 269 11.91 -14.92 -24.46
N MET A 270 10.86 -14.68 -25.25
CA MET A 270 10.28 -13.35 -25.44
C MET A 270 9.68 -12.82 -24.13
N SER A 271 9.01 -13.66 -23.34
CA SER A 271 8.59 -13.30 -21.98
C SER A 271 9.79 -12.87 -21.14
N LYS A 272 10.85 -13.69 -21.03
CA LYS A 272 12.06 -13.33 -20.28
C LYS A 272 12.74 -12.05 -20.76
N LEU A 273 12.69 -11.78 -22.08
CA LEU A 273 13.21 -10.54 -22.63
C LEU A 273 12.36 -9.34 -22.18
N ILE A 274 11.03 -9.48 -22.22
CA ILE A 274 10.09 -8.47 -21.69
C ILE A 274 10.36 -8.25 -20.20
N ASP A 275 10.59 -9.31 -19.39
CA ASP A 275 10.92 -9.19 -17.95
C ASP A 275 12.17 -8.32 -17.73
N LYS A 276 13.23 -8.58 -18.52
CA LYS A 276 14.47 -7.81 -18.45
C LYS A 276 14.26 -6.38 -18.92
N MET A 277 13.51 -6.17 -20.01
CA MET A 277 13.20 -4.85 -20.54
C MET A 277 12.39 -4.02 -19.54
N LEU A 278 11.34 -4.59 -18.94
CA LEU A 278 10.51 -3.98 -17.91
C LEU A 278 11.34 -3.54 -16.71
N SER A 279 12.24 -4.41 -16.22
CA SER A 279 13.12 -4.10 -15.09
C SER A 279 14.06 -2.94 -15.41
N THR A 280 14.73 -2.96 -16.57
CA THR A 280 15.63 -1.88 -16.98
C THR A 280 14.92 -0.56 -17.27
N GLU A 281 13.69 -0.63 -17.78
CA GLU A 281 12.90 0.55 -18.09
C GLU A 281 12.32 1.18 -16.82
N PHE A 282 11.95 0.35 -15.85
CA PHE A 282 11.58 0.82 -14.51
C PHE A 282 12.75 1.45 -13.76
N GLU A 283 13.96 0.88 -13.86
CA GLU A 283 15.18 1.49 -13.30
C GLU A 283 15.46 2.86 -13.91
N ARG A 284 15.37 2.99 -15.24
CA ARG A 284 15.53 4.29 -15.92
C ARG A 284 14.46 5.28 -15.52
N TYR A 285 13.21 4.82 -15.42
CA TYR A 285 12.10 5.64 -14.96
C TYR A 285 12.33 6.12 -13.53
N ALA A 286 12.71 5.22 -12.60
CA ALA A 286 13.00 5.56 -11.21
C ALA A 286 14.12 6.58 -11.10
N ALA A 287 15.21 6.40 -11.84
CA ALA A 287 16.31 7.35 -11.87
C ALA A 287 15.89 8.71 -12.45
N ALA A 288 15.15 8.72 -13.57
CA ALA A 288 14.67 9.93 -14.22
C ALA A 288 13.63 10.70 -13.39
N ASP A 289 12.75 9.99 -12.69
CA ASP A 289 11.82 10.58 -11.76
C ASP A 289 12.61 11.14 -10.57
N LEU A 290 13.28 10.32 -9.79
CA LEU A 290 13.88 10.75 -8.52
C LEU A 290 14.97 11.83 -8.65
N HIS A 291 15.72 11.89 -9.76
CA HIS A 291 16.77 12.90 -9.99
C HIS A 291 16.30 14.17 -10.72
N ARG A 292 15.00 14.30 -11.05
CA ARG A 292 14.47 15.53 -11.66
C ARG A 292 14.53 16.70 -10.65
N PRO A 293 14.87 17.93 -11.10
CA PRO A 293 14.90 19.11 -10.23
C PRO A 293 13.58 19.32 -9.48
N LEU A 294 13.66 19.52 -8.16
CA LEU A 294 12.52 19.60 -7.22
C LEU A 294 11.64 20.85 -7.35
N HIS A 295 11.75 21.60 -8.46
CA HIS A 295 11.23 22.96 -8.58
C HIS A 295 9.96 23.13 -9.44
N ILE A 296 9.55 22.17 -10.26
CA ILE A 296 8.57 22.46 -11.34
C ILE A 296 7.32 21.54 -11.40
N ASP A 297 7.22 20.44 -10.65
CA ASP A 297 5.93 19.72 -10.55
C ASP A 297 5.94 18.74 -9.38
N GLU A 298 4.88 18.76 -8.56
CA GLU A 298 4.66 17.79 -7.47
C GLU A 298 4.10 16.45 -8.00
N GLY A 299 3.87 16.35 -9.31
CA GLY A 299 3.30 15.17 -9.95
C GLY A 299 4.31 14.08 -10.29
N VAL A 300 3.80 12.85 -10.36
CA VAL A 300 4.49 11.68 -10.93
C VAL A 300 4.75 11.93 -12.42
N LEU A 301 5.97 11.66 -12.89
CA LEU A 301 6.31 11.74 -14.31
C LEU A 301 5.53 10.67 -15.10
N GLU A 302 4.73 11.03 -16.12
CA GLU A 302 4.04 10.06 -16.99
C GLU A 302 3.30 8.92 -16.24
N PRO A 303 2.20 9.20 -15.50
CA PRO A 303 1.52 8.21 -14.65
C PRO A 303 1.02 6.98 -15.43
N GLU A 304 0.60 7.14 -16.68
CA GLU A 304 0.15 6.04 -17.55
C GLU A 304 1.27 5.03 -17.86
N ARG A 305 2.51 5.53 -18.04
CA ARG A 305 3.69 4.70 -18.27
C ARG A 305 4.11 3.98 -17.00
N LEU A 306 4.01 4.63 -15.83
CA LEU A 306 4.26 3.97 -14.55
C LEU A 306 3.23 2.85 -14.29
N ILE A 307 1.94 3.12 -14.55
CA ILE A 307 0.88 2.12 -14.39
C ILE A 307 1.14 0.91 -15.28
N SER A 308 1.51 1.10 -16.55
CA SER A 308 1.79 -0.02 -17.47
C SER A 308 3.04 -0.82 -17.07
N LEU A 309 4.11 -0.16 -16.62
CA LEU A 309 5.32 -0.79 -16.12
C LEU A 309 5.05 -1.60 -14.83
N VAL A 310 4.34 -0.99 -13.87
CA VAL A 310 4.01 -1.61 -12.59
C VAL A 310 3.05 -2.79 -12.79
N ALA A 311 2.01 -2.64 -13.62
CA ALA A 311 1.11 -3.74 -13.96
C ALA A 311 1.84 -4.90 -14.65
N GLY A 312 2.76 -4.60 -15.58
CA GLY A 312 3.61 -5.61 -16.23
C GLY A 312 4.50 -6.37 -15.24
N LEU A 313 5.17 -5.65 -14.34
CA LEU A 313 6.06 -6.22 -13.32
C LEU A 313 5.30 -7.03 -12.24
N LEU A 314 4.12 -6.57 -11.84
CA LEU A 314 3.25 -7.27 -10.89
C LEU A 314 2.75 -8.59 -11.49
N ARG A 315 2.39 -8.63 -12.78
CA ARG A 315 1.91 -9.83 -13.46
C ARG A 315 2.96 -10.93 -13.57
N GLN A 316 4.23 -10.56 -13.65
CA GLN A 316 5.36 -11.49 -13.70
C GLN A 316 5.87 -11.90 -12.30
N ASN A 317 5.23 -11.42 -11.22
CA ASN A 317 5.58 -11.68 -9.83
C ASN A 317 7.00 -11.25 -9.43
N HIS A 318 7.55 -10.23 -10.09
CA HIS A 318 8.88 -9.72 -9.79
C HIS A 318 8.85 -8.71 -8.63
N MET A 319 8.66 -9.16 -7.39
CA MET A 319 8.61 -8.28 -6.20
C MET A 319 9.94 -7.58 -5.82
N ASN A 320 10.97 -7.68 -6.64
CA ASN A 320 12.30 -7.10 -6.39
C ASN A 320 12.42 -5.65 -6.88
N PHE A 321 11.53 -5.19 -7.78
CA PHE A 321 11.60 -3.81 -8.27
C PHE A 321 11.38 -2.77 -7.16
N LEU A 322 10.63 -3.11 -6.10
CA LEU A 322 10.42 -2.25 -4.94
C LEU A 322 11.72 -2.04 -4.13
N GLU A 323 12.59 -3.04 -4.05
CA GLU A 323 13.90 -2.91 -3.39
C GLU A 323 14.86 -2.08 -4.25
N VAL A 324 14.80 -2.21 -5.57
CA VAL A 324 15.57 -1.37 -6.49
C VAL A 324 15.13 0.08 -6.39
N TYR A 325 13.80 0.33 -6.36
CA TYR A 325 13.25 1.67 -6.14
C TYR A 325 13.63 2.24 -4.77
N LYS A 326 13.67 1.42 -3.72
CA LYS A 326 14.17 1.80 -2.39
C LYS A 326 15.62 2.27 -2.44
N GLN A 327 16.48 1.50 -3.09
CA GLN A 327 17.90 1.86 -3.24
C GLN A 327 18.06 3.16 -4.02
N GLU A 328 17.30 3.32 -5.11
CA GLU A 328 17.34 4.53 -5.93
C GLU A 328 16.81 5.77 -5.20
N ALA A 329 15.77 5.63 -4.36
CA ALA A 329 15.28 6.72 -3.52
C ALA A 329 16.34 7.16 -2.49
N VAL A 330 17.09 6.22 -1.93
CA VAL A 330 18.18 6.49 -1.00
C VAL A 330 19.37 7.17 -1.70
N THR A 331 19.75 6.71 -2.90
CA THR A 331 20.82 7.36 -3.70
C THR A 331 20.42 8.77 -4.13
N ALA A 332 19.16 8.98 -4.53
CA ALA A 332 18.63 10.30 -4.85
C ALA A 332 18.66 11.25 -3.64
N ALA A 333 18.25 10.77 -2.45
CA ALA A 333 18.35 11.55 -1.21
C ALA A 333 19.80 11.94 -0.89
N GLN A 334 20.75 11.02 -1.10
CA GLN A 334 22.17 11.29 -0.92
C GLN A 334 22.71 12.30 -1.96
N ALA A 335 22.29 12.19 -3.23
CA ALA A 335 22.71 13.09 -4.29
C ALA A 335 22.20 14.52 -4.07
N ILE A 336 20.92 14.67 -3.70
CA ILE A 336 20.32 15.97 -3.36
C ILE A 336 21.08 16.61 -2.20
N LEU A 337 21.39 15.84 -1.14
CA LEU A 337 22.13 16.38 -0.01
C LEU A 337 23.56 16.80 -0.40
N LYS A 338 24.26 15.98 -1.20
CA LYS A 338 25.60 16.33 -1.72
C LYS A 338 25.56 17.59 -2.57
N GLN A 339 24.59 17.71 -3.46
CA GLN A 339 24.43 18.88 -4.33
C GLN A 339 24.16 20.15 -3.51
N LEU A 340 23.25 20.09 -2.54
CA LEU A 340 22.95 21.21 -1.64
C LEU A 340 24.17 21.60 -0.79
N MET A 341 24.95 20.64 -0.31
CA MET A 341 26.20 20.93 0.39
C MET A 341 27.20 21.61 -0.55
N ILE A 342 27.37 21.15 -1.79
CA ILE A 342 28.30 21.75 -2.75
C ILE A 342 27.88 23.18 -3.14
N GLU A 343 26.60 23.40 -3.41
CA GLU A 343 26.05 24.72 -3.76
C GLU A 343 26.23 25.73 -2.63
N GLN A 344 25.97 25.32 -1.38
CA GLN A 344 26.10 26.20 -0.22
C GLN A 344 27.56 26.39 0.25
N LEU A 345 28.46 25.45 -0.07
CA LEU A 345 29.91 25.62 0.12
C LEU A 345 30.52 26.53 -0.95
N ALA A 346 29.95 26.58 -2.15
CA ALA A 346 30.39 27.51 -3.19
C ALA A 346 30.03 28.97 -2.85
N ASP A 347 28.90 29.20 -2.15
CA ASP A 347 28.51 30.52 -1.65
C ASP A 347 29.36 31.01 -0.47
N ALA A 348 29.99 30.10 0.28
CA ALA A 348 30.88 30.41 1.41
C ALA A 348 32.35 30.45 0.93
N GLU A 349 32.73 31.52 0.22
CA GLU A 349 34.01 31.75 -0.48
C GLU A 349 35.34 31.51 0.31
N GLU A 350 35.36 31.05 1.57
CA GLU A 350 36.58 31.00 2.41
C GLU A 350 37.11 29.63 2.89
N GLU A 351 36.46 28.47 2.67
CA GLU A 351 37.01 27.17 3.16
C GLU A 351 37.00 26.04 2.11
N LEU A 352 37.48 26.33 0.90
CA LEU A 352 37.60 25.38 -0.22
C LEU A 352 38.83 24.44 -0.09
N ASN A 353 39.09 23.80 1.05
CA ASN A 353 40.25 22.89 1.14
C ASN A 353 40.07 21.57 1.92
N GLU A 354 38.87 21.20 2.38
CA GLU A 354 38.66 19.91 3.06
C GLU A 354 37.42 19.15 2.55
N LEU A 355 37.30 18.94 1.24
CA LEU A 355 36.35 17.98 0.67
C LEU A 355 37.00 16.60 0.58
N THR A 356 36.74 15.73 1.56
CA THR A 356 36.98 14.30 1.40
C THR A 356 35.80 13.68 0.64
N GLY A 357 36.10 12.84 -0.36
CA GLY A 357 35.15 12.32 -1.37
C GLY A 357 33.97 11.46 -0.87
N SER A 358 33.77 11.34 0.45
CA SER A 358 32.64 10.64 1.06
C SER A 358 31.46 11.54 1.40
N GLY A 359 31.62 12.87 1.45
CA GLY A 359 30.55 13.79 1.83
C GLY A 359 30.16 13.70 3.32
N GLU A 360 31.01 13.12 4.17
CA GLU A 360 30.72 12.89 5.59
C GLU A 360 31.32 13.92 6.55
N ILE A 361 32.01 14.95 6.05
CA ILE A 361 32.59 15.97 6.89
C ILE A 361 32.08 17.32 6.41
N ALA A 362 31.09 17.87 7.13
CA ALA A 362 30.70 19.25 6.96
C ALA A 362 31.83 20.14 7.54
N PRO A 363 32.30 21.16 6.80
CA PRO A 363 33.24 22.13 7.35
C PRO A 363 32.57 22.92 8.47
N THR A 364 33.40 23.59 9.26
CA THR A 364 33.01 24.45 10.38
C THR A 364 32.27 25.71 9.89
N MET A 365 31.01 25.54 9.49
CA MET A 365 30.17 26.64 9.03
C MET A 365 29.65 27.50 10.18
N ASP A 366 29.50 28.80 9.92
CA ASP A 366 28.81 29.74 10.81
C ASP A 366 27.39 29.25 11.13
N ALA A 367 26.90 29.51 12.35
CA ALA A 367 25.65 28.98 12.87
C ALA A 367 24.42 29.43 12.05
N ALA A 368 24.45 30.62 11.44
CA ALA A 368 23.37 31.10 10.58
C ALA A 368 23.37 30.44 9.19
N HIS A 369 24.56 30.19 8.63
CA HIS A 369 24.71 29.49 7.36
C HIS A 369 24.31 28.02 7.49
N TRP A 370 24.77 27.36 8.55
CA TRP A 370 24.39 25.97 8.87
C TRP A 370 22.86 25.80 9.01
N LEU A 371 22.18 26.74 9.68
CA LEU A 371 20.74 26.69 9.85
C LEU A 371 19.97 26.87 8.52
N ARG A 372 20.48 27.72 7.62
CA ARG A 372 19.94 27.84 6.25
C ARG A 372 20.10 26.55 5.46
N VAL A 373 21.29 25.94 5.50
CA VAL A 373 21.56 24.64 4.88
C VAL A 373 20.60 23.57 5.41
N LEU A 374 20.38 23.53 6.74
CA LEU A 374 19.46 22.56 7.34
C LEU A 374 18.01 22.79 6.91
N LYS A 375 17.54 24.05 6.84
CA LYS A 375 16.18 24.36 6.36
C LYS A 375 16.02 23.95 4.90
N LEU A 376 16.95 24.31 4.03
CA LEU A 376 16.94 23.93 2.61
C LEU A 376 17.01 22.40 2.44
N ALA A 377 17.85 21.72 3.19
CA ALA A 377 17.93 20.26 3.19
C ALA A 377 16.63 19.60 3.69
N SER A 378 16.01 20.14 4.75
CA SER A 378 14.72 19.62 5.25
C SER A 378 13.58 19.81 4.26
N ASP A 379 13.56 20.93 3.52
CA ASP A 379 12.55 21.21 2.49
C ASP A 379 12.76 20.32 1.25
N ALA A 380 14.01 20.21 0.77
CA ALA A 380 14.35 19.36 -0.37
C ALA A 380 14.08 17.87 -0.10
N LEU A 381 14.49 17.36 1.07
CA LEU A 381 14.19 15.99 1.48
C LEU A 381 12.69 15.81 1.74
N GLY A 382 11.99 16.82 2.26
CA GLY A 382 10.54 16.81 2.42
C GLY A 382 9.81 16.64 1.08
N LYS A 383 10.20 17.42 0.06
CA LYS A 383 9.70 17.31 -1.32
C LYS A 383 10.00 15.94 -1.94
N LEU A 384 11.19 15.39 -1.71
CA LEU A 384 11.54 14.03 -2.15
C LEU A 384 10.62 12.98 -1.50
N ILE A 385 10.37 13.07 -0.19
CA ILE A 385 9.48 12.14 0.53
C ILE A 385 8.05 12.23 -0.03
N LEU A 386 7.54 13.43 -0.31
CA LEU A 386 6.21 13.62 -0.91
C LEU A 386 6.13 13.01 -2.32
N ARG A 387 7.19 13.14 -3.12
CA ARG A 387 7.27 12.52 -4.45
C ARG A 387 7.32 11.00 -4.38
N VAL A 388 8.14 10.45 -3.50
CA VAL A 388 8.20 9.00 -3.23
C VAL A 388 6.83 8.49 -2.79
N LYS A 389 6.10 9.27 -1.98
CA LYS A 389 4.72 8.98 -1.58
C LYS A 389 3.76 9.00 -2.78
N ALA A 390 3.87 9.95 -3.69
CA ALA A 390 3.02 10.00 -4.89
C ALA A 390 3.22 8.75 -5.78
N VAL A 391 4.47 8.32 -5.99
CA VAL A 391 4.78 7.08 -6.72
C VAL A 391 4.28 5.85 -5.96
N HIS A 392 4.46 5.82 -4.63
CA HIS A 392 3.91 4.77 -3.76
C HIS A 392 2.39 4.64 -3.91
N ASP A 393 1.67 5.76 -3.90
CA ASP A 393 0.21 5.79 -4.01
C ASP A 393 -0.25 5.30 -5.40
N VAL A 394 0.44 5.67 -6.48
CA VAL A 394 0.17 5.13 -7.83
C VAL A 394 0.44 3.63 -7.91
N ILE A 395 1.52 3.12 -7.30
CA ILE A 395 1.80 1.68 -7.25
C ILE A 395 0.74 0.95 -6.42
N GLN A 396 0.30 1.55 -5.30
CA GLN A 396 -0.75 0.99 -4.46
C GLN A 396 -2.10 0.94 -5.20
N ASP A 397 -2.47 2.00 -5.90
CA ASP A 397 -3.68 2.07 -6.72
C ASP A 397 -3.64 1.07 -7.88
N THR A 398 -2.49 0.93 -8.55
CA THR A 398 -2.27 -0.06 -9.62
C THR A 398 -2.38 -1.49 -9.09
N ALA A 399 -1.80 -1.76 -7.91
CA ALA A 399 -1.89 -3.06 -7.25
C ALA A 399 -3.32 -3.36 -6.76
N ALA A 400 -4.08 -2.36 -6.35
CA ALA A 400 -5.47 -2.49 -5.93
C ALA A 400 -6.42 -2.70 -7.12
N ALA A 401 -6.19 -2.00 -8.23
CA ALA A 401 -6.90 -2.20 -9.50
C ALA A 401 -6.68 -3.62 -10.04
N SER A 402 -5.43 -4.09 -10.02
CA SER A 402 -5.05 -5.44 -10.48
C SER A 402 -5.64 -6.57 -9.62
N ALA A 403 -5.95 -6.30 -8.34
CA ALA A 403 -6.59 -7.23 -7.40
C ALA A 403 -8.13 -7.12 -7.37
N GLY A 404 -8.72 -6.17 -8.12
CA GLY A 404 -10.18 -5.97 -8.17
C GLY A 404 -10.80 -5.30 -6.96
N LEU A 405 -10.00 -4.62 -6.13
CA LEU A 405 -10.46 -3.96 -4.90
C LEU A 405 -10.91 -2.50 -5.14
N THR A 406 -10.71 -1.94 -6.33
CA THR A 406 -11.03 -0.54 -6.66
C THR A 406 -12.25 -0.41 -7.58
N ASN A 407 -13.36 0.13 -7.07
CA ASN A 407 -14.46 0.68 -7.90
C ASN A 407 -14.25 2.18 -8.19
N SER A 408 -13.06 2.55 -8.67
CA SER A 408 -12.72 3.96 -8.95
C SER A 408 -13.20 4.39 -10.34
N SER A 409 -14.37 5.04 -10.38
CA SER A 409 -14.99 5.67 -11.54
C SER A 409 -14.27 6.95 -12.03
N LYS A 410 -12.93 7.01 -11.97
CA LYS A 410 -12.14 8.18 -12.39
C LYS A 410 -11.02 7.92 -13.41
N LEU A 411 -10.87 6.69 -13.92
CA LEU A 411 -9.93 6.38 -15.01
C LEU A 411 -10.69 5.70 -16.16
N ASN A 412 -11.39 6.51 -16.96
CA ASN A 412 -11.91 6.06 -18.25
C ASN A 412 -10.77 6.07 -19.27
N SER A 413 -10.05 4.96 -19.42
CA SER A 413 -9.64 4.37 -20.71
C SER A 413 -8.57 3.29 -20.54
N SER A 414 -8.85 2.11 -21.11
CA SER A 414 -7.92 1.11 -21.63
C SER A 414 -7.39 -0.07 -20.79
N CYS A 415 -7.91 -0.38 -19.60
CA CYS A 415 -7.52 -1.64 -18.93
C CYS A 415 -8.69 -2.34 -18.22
N ASP A 416 -9.60 -2.94 -18.99
CA ASP A 416 -10.38 -4.09 -18.53
C ASP A 416 -9.45 -5.32 -18.47
N SER A 417 -8.42 -5.25 -17.64
CA SER A 417 -7.45 -6.32 -17.43
C SER A 417 -8.00 -7.26 -16.38
N SER A 418 -8.25 -8.50 -16.78
CA SER A 418 -8.62 -9.63 -15.91
C SER A 418 -7.88 -9.59 -14.56
N HIS A 419 -8.62 -9.65 -13.45
CA HIS A 419 -8.08 -9.77 -12.10
C HIS A 419 -7.03 -10.89 -12.03
N PHE A 420 -5.75 -10.54 -11.93
CA PHE A 420 -4.64 -11.51 -12.00
C PHE A 420 -3.85 -11.63 -10.69
N LEU A 421 -3.96 -10.65 -9.78
CA LEU A 421 -3.27 -10.68 -8.49
C LEU A 421 -4.11 -11.40 -7.42
N SER A 422 -3.48 -12.28 -6.67
CA SER A 422 -4.08 -12.88 -5.47
C SER A 422 -4.18 -11.85 -4.34
N LEU A 423 -5.15 -11.99 -3.45
CA LEU A 423 -5.30 -11.11 -2.28
C LEU A 423 -4.05 -11.17 -1.36
N GLU A 424 -3.36 -12.32 -1.32
CA GLU A 424 -2.13 -12.52 -0.56
C GLU A 424 -0.95 -11.74 -1.14
N ASP A 425 -0.79 -11.76 -2.47
CA ASP A 425 0.26 -11.00 -3.17
C ASP A 425 0.00 -9.50 -3.09
N HIS A 426 -1.27 -9.06 -3.15
CA HIS A 426 -1.64 -7.66 -2.92
C HIS A 426 -1.23 -7.20 -1.51
N ASN A 427 -1.55 -7.98 -0.48
CA ASN A 427 -1.14 -7.66 0.90
C ASN A 427 0.38 -7.63 1.06
N ARG A 428 1.11 -8.49 0.35
CA ARG A 428 2.58 -8.51 0.34
C ARG A 428 3.17 -7.25 -0.29
N VAL A 429 2.58 -6.76 -1.39
CA VAL A 429 2.96 -5.49 -2.03
C VAL A 429 2.72 -4.32 -1.08
N VAL A 430 1.54 -4.24 -0.46
CA VAL A 430 1.19 -3.16 0.48
C VAL A 430 2.14 -3.14 1.69
N MET A 431 2.50 -4.30 2.24
CA MET A 431 3.47 -4.37 3.34
C MET A 431 4.86 -3.92 2.91
N LYS A 432 5.34 -4.32 1.73
CA LYS A 432 6.63 -3.89 1.19
C LYS A 432 6.67 -2.40 0.85
N LEU A 433 5.57 -1.85 0.32
CA LEU A 433 5.41 -0.43 0.03
C LEU A 433 5.46 0.41 1.32
N LYS A 434 4.83 -0.08 2.39
CA LYS A 434 4.92 0.55 3.72
C LYS A 434 6.35 0.51 4.26
N ASP A 435 7.05 -0.63 4.12
CA ASP A 435 8.45 -0.76 4.54
C ASP A 435 9.40 0.17 3.77
N LEU A 436 9.21 0.26 2.44
CA LEU A 436 9.89 1.20 1.56
C LEU A 436 9.75 2.64 2.08
N LEU A 437 8.51 3.08 2.30
CA LEU A 437 8.24 4.45 2.74
C LEU A 437 8.87 4.72 4.11
N THR A 438 8.76 3.77 5.06
CA THR A 438 9.40 3.91 6.37
C THR A 438 10.93 3.97 6.27
N SER A 439 11.55 3.15 5.42
CA SER A 439 13.01 3.14 5.27
C SER A 439 13.55 4.42 4.64
N VAL A 440 12.84 5.01 3.67
CA VAL A 440 13.23 6.29 3.07
C VAL A 440 13.06 7.44 4.08
N CYS A 441 11.95 7.45 4.84
CA CYS A 441 11.75 8.36 5.97
C CYS A 441 12.89 8.24 7.01
N ASP A 442 13.23 7.02 7.42
CA ASP A 442 14.25 6.77 8.44
C ASP A 442 15.64 7.21 7.95
N TYR A 443 15.99 6.93 6.70
CA TYR A 443 17.24 7.38 6.10
C TYR A 443 17.35 8.92 6.05
N CYS A 444 16.28 9.61 5.62
CA CYS A 444 16.27 11.08 5.58
C CYS A 444 16.41 11.67 7.00
N ASN A 445 15.73 11.08 7.98
CA ASN A 445 15.84 11.49 9.38
C ASN A 445 17.25 11.26 9.95
N GLU A 446 17.89 10.13 9.64
CA GLU A 446 19.26 9.82 10.09
C GLU A 446 20.28 10.77 9.48
N ARG A 447 20.14 11.14 8.19
CA ARG A 447 21.02 12.10 7.53
C ARG A 447 20.83 13.53 8.05
N LEU A 448 19.60 13.96 8.29
CA LEU A 448 19.36 15.25 8.98
C LEU A 448 19.90 15.21 10.42
N ALA A 449 19.76 14.10 11.13
CA ALA A 449 20.29 13.93 12.48
C ALA A 449 21.83 13.98 12.52
N SER A 450 22.50 13.39 11.51
CA SER A 450 23.96 13.48 11.38
C SER A 450 24.40 14.92 11.14
N LEU A 451 23.72 15.67 10.27
CA LEU A 451 24.00 17.10 10.04
C LEU A 451 23.79 17.98 11.29
N VAL A 452 22.84 17.62 12.14
CA VAL A 452 22.61 18.26 13.45
C VAL A 452 23.69 17.91 14.46
N SER A 453 24.27 16.72 14.36
CA SER A 453 25.28 16.23 15.30
C SER A 453 26.71 16.70 14.95
N THR A 454 27.01 16.91 13.66
CA THR A 454 28.36 17.25 13.17
C THR A 454 28.80 18.69 13.42
N GLN A 455 27.91 19.61 13.77
CA GLN A 455 28.29 20.99 14.04
C GLN A 455 29.17 21.07 15.31
N SER A 456 30.40 21.58 15.16
CA SER A 456 31.37 21.65 16.26
C SER A 456 30.91 22.54 17.42
N GLU A 457 31.46 22.32 18.62
CA GLU A 457 31.10 22.98 19.88
C GLU A 457 31.41 24.50 19.93
N LYS A 458 31.96 25.10 18.86
CA LYS A 458 32.67 26.38 18.94
C LYS A 458 31.87 27.66 18.60
N PRO A 459 30.87 27.72 17.71
CA PRO A 459 30.06 28.92 17.62
C PRO A 459 28.97 28.89 18.71
N ALA A 460 28.91 29.96 19.50
CA ALA A 460 27.90 30.15 20.52
C ALA A 460 26.50 30.28 19.90
N VAL A 461 25.80 29.14 19.72
CA VAL A 461 24.42 29.12 19.23
C VAL A 461 23.54 30.04 20.09
N THR A 462 22.78 30.92 19.42
CA THR A 462 21.87 31.88 20.06
C THR A 462 20.51 31.23 20.36
N ALA A 463 19.73 31.80 21.29
CA ALA A 463 18.39 31.30 21.63
C ALA A 463 17.47 31.21 20.40
N ALA A 464 17.52 32.25 19.54
CA ALA A 464 16.74 32.31 18.30
C ALA A 464 17.08 31.15 17.35
N GLN A 465 18.37 30.85 17.18
CA GLN A 465 18.82 29.74 16.33
C GLN A 465 18.34 28.37 16.84
N VAL A 466 18.29 28.15 18.16
CA VAL A 466 17.76 26.89 18.72
C VAL A 466 16.24 26.79 18.54
N SER A 467 15.52 27.92 18.64
CA SER A 467 14.08 27.98 18.39
C SER A 467 13.74 27.69 16.92
N GLU A 468 14.43 28.35 15.99
CA GLU A 468 14.30 28.10 14.55
C GLU A 468 14.66 26.65 14.17
N LEU A 469 15.68 26.09 14.82
CA LEU A 469 16.03 24.68 14.67
C LEU A 469 14.90 23.77 15.17
N SER A 470 14.27 24.10 16.31
CA SER A 470 13.13 23.36 16.83
C SER A 470 11.96 23.39 15.85
N GLU A 471 11.67 24.55 15.25
CA GLU A 471 10.62 24.69 14.25
C GLU A 471 10.89 23.84 13.01
N ALA A 472 12.11 23.88 12.46
CA ALA A 472 12.50 23.06 11.30
C ALA A 472 12.42 21.55 11.60
N VAL A 473 12.93 21.11 12.74
CA VAL A 473 12.88 19.70 13.17
C VAL A 473 11.44 19.23 13.39
N ASN A 474 10.59 20.07 14.00
CA ASN A 474 9.18 19.75 14.23
C ASN A 474 8.39 19.73 12.92
N ALA A 475 8.63 20.67 12.00
CA ALA A 475 7.99 20.71 10.68
C ALA A 475 8.31 19.44 9.88
N PHE A 476 9.59 19.07 9.80
CA PHE A 476 10.02 17.85 9.11
C PHE A 476 9.51 16.57 9.79
N SER A 477 9.51 16.53 11.13
CA SER A 477 8.95 15.41 11.89
C SER A 477 7.45 15.23 11.62
N ARG A 478 6.68 16.33 11.56
CA ARG A 478 5.24 16.29 11.21
C ARG A 478 5.03 15.78 9.79
N LEU A 479 5.88 16.18 8.84
CA LEU A 479 5.83 15.67 7.47
C LEU A 479 6.08 14.16 7.45
N CYS A 480 7.12 13.67 8.13
CA CYS A 480 7.38 12.23 8.27
C CYS A 480 6.23 11.48 8.97
N GLU A 481 5.62 12.06 10.01
CA GLU A 481 4.47 11.46 10.70
C GLU A 481 3.24 11.40 9.80
N ALA A 482 3.00 12.42 8.97
CA ALA A 482 1.89 12.46 8.02
C ALA A 482 2.06 11.49 6.83
N THR A 483 3.28 11.13 6.46
CA THR A 483 3.56 10.18 5.38
C THR A 483 3.72 8.74 5.88
N CYS A 484 4.52 8.53 6.93
CA CYS A 484 4.93 7.21 7.41
C CYS A 484 4.18 6.74 8.67
N GLY A 485 3.48 7.64 9.38
CA GLY A 485 2.80 7.33 10.66
C GLY A 485 3.76 7.08 11.84
N ARG A 486 5.07 7.30 11.65
CA ARG A 486 6.10 7.14 12.69
C ARG A 486 6.88 8.44 12.90
N PRO A 487 7.11 8.87 14.15
CA PRO A 487 7.96 10.01 14.44
C PRO A 487 9.43 9.67 14.18
N GLY A 488 10.14 10.52 13.43
CA GLY A 488 11.59 10.40 13.24
C GLY A 488 12.36 10.55 14.55
N ALA A 489 12.67 9.42 15.21
CA ALA A 489 13.29 9.42 16.54
C ALA A 489 14.73 9.93 16.53
N ALA A 490 15.49 9.63 15.48
CA ALA A 490 16.90 10.03 15.32
C ALA A 490 17.06 11.56 15.32
N LEU A 491 16.24 12.26 14.53
CA LEU A 491 16.30 13.72 14.42
C LEU A 491 15.87 14.41 15.73
N LYS A 492 14.79 13.93 16.36
CA LYS A 492 14.34 14.45 17.67
C LYS A 492 15.38 14.21 18.77
N ALA A 493 16.08 13.07 18.74
CA ALA A 493 17.15 12.78 19.68
C ALA A 493 18.37 13.70 19.47
N ALA A 494 18.81 13.88 18.23
CA ALA A 494 19.89 14.79 17.88
C ALA A 494 19.57 16.23 18.32
N PHE A 495 18.34 16.72 18.04
CA PHE A 495 17.88 18.02 18.51
C PHE A 495 17.92 18.14 20.04
N LYS A 496 17.40 17.15 20.78
CA LYS A 496 17.40 17.17 22.26
C LYS A 496 18.81 17.24 22.83
N ILE A 497 19.78 16.53 22.24
CA ILE A 497 21.19 16.59 22.66
C ILE A 497 21.73 18.01 22.46
N ARG A 498 21.52 18.61 21.28
CA ARG A 498 22.01 19.97 20.98
C ARG A 498 21.35 21.05 21.84
N ALA A 499 20.03 21.01 21.95
CA ALA A 499 19.27 21.92 22.80
C ALA A 499 19.65 21.73 24.29
N GLY A 500 19.93 20.49 24.72
CA GLY A 500 20.45 20.18 26.05
C GLY A 500 21.80 20.82 26.33
N SER A 501 22.75 20.72 25.40
CA SER A 501 24.06 21.38 25.51
C SER A 501 23.95 22.91 25.57
N TYR A 502 23.04 23.49 24.78
CA TYR A 502 22.72 24.93 24.86
C TYR A 502 22.17 25.30 26.25
N VAL A 503 21.16 24.57 26.76
CA VAL A 503 20.56 24.82 28.07
C VAL A 503 21.58 24.67 29.20
N HIS A 504 22.49 23.69 29.10
CA HIS A 504 23.57 23.52 30.07
C HIS A 504 24.55 24.71 30.05
N ARG A 505 24.98 25.16 28.86
CA ARG A 505 25.85 26.34 28.72
C ARG A 505 25.15 27.61 29.20
N PHE A 506 23.88 27.78 28.84
CA PHE A 506 23.03 28.87 29.31
C PHE A 506 23.01 28.89 30.85
N HIS A 507 22.71 27.76 31.48
CA HIS A 507 22.69 27.67 32.94
C HIS A 507 24.05 27.96 33.58
N ALA A 508 25.12 27.35 33.06
CA ALA A 508 26.48 27.54 33.57
C ALA A 508 26.91 29.02 33.53
N GLN A 509 26.62 29.73 32.43
CA GLN A 509 26.92 31.15 32.30
C GLN A 509 26.14 32.01 33.30
N ARG A 510 24.83 31.76 33.49
CA ARG A 510 23.99 32.53 34.43
C ARG A 510 24.37 32.24 35.88
N LYS A 511 24.66 30.99 36.20
CA LYS A 511 25.14 30.57 37.53
C LYS A 511 26.49 31.21 37.86
N ALA A 512 27.44 31.21 36.92
CA ALA A 512 28.74 31.87 37.09
C ALA A 512 28.59 33.40 37.26
N LYS A 513 27.75 34.05 36.43
CA LYS A 513 27.44 35.48 36.56
C LYS A 513 26.85 35.81 37.94
N LEU A 514 25.87 35.02 38.39
CA LEU A 514 25.26 35.21 39.70
C LEU A 514 26.26 35.04 40.85
N GLN A 515 27.09 34.00 40.80
CA GLN A 515 28.11 33.76 41.82
C GLN A 515 29.13 34.89 41.90
N LEU A 516 29.63 35.36 40.75
CA LEU A 516 30.58 36.48 40.69
C LEU A 516 29.99 37.76 41.29
N LEU A 517 28.73 38.07 40.95
CA LEU A 517 28.04 39.24 41.48
C LEU A 517 27.74 39.13 42.97
N LEU A 518 27.38 37.93 43.46
CA LEU A 518 27.17 37.68 44.89
C LEU A 518 28.47 37.82 45.68
N ASP A 519 29.59 37.31 45.18
CA ASP A 519 30.87 37.40 45.87
C ASP A 519 31.37 38.87 45.97
N ALA A 520 30.97 39.73 45.03
CA ALA A 520 31.24 41.17 45.04
C ALA A 520 30.20 42.03 45.78
N GLU A 521 29.10 41.43 46.26
CA GLU A 521 27.96 42.15 46.81
C GLU A 521 28.25 42.77 48.19
N ARG A 522 27.86 44.03 48.36
CA ARG A 522 28.10 44.80 49.61
C ARG A 522 26.88 44.88 50.53
N TRP A 523 25.76 44.28 50.14
CA TRP A 523 24.51 44.24 50.92
C TRP A 523 24.00 45.64 51.24
N ARG A 524 24.00 46.52 50.24
CA ARG A 524 23.41 47.86 50.32
C ARG A 524 22.12 47.90 49.52
N ALA A 525 21.20 48.77 49.93
CA ALA A 525 19.98 49.02 49.17
C ALA A 525 20.36 49.54 47.78
N ALA A 526 19.84 48.89 46.74
CA ALA A 526 20.05 49.27 45.35
C ALA A 526 18.81 49.98 44.81
N GLU A 527 19.03 50.98 43.94
CA GLU A 527 17.95 51.61 43.19
C GLU A 527 17.39 50.63 42.16
N VAL A 528 16.07 50.66 41.97
CA VAL A 528 15.36 49.72 41.12
C VAL A 528 15.18 50.31 39.72
N PRO A 529 15.76 49.69 38.67
CA PRO A 529 15.45 50.03 37.29
C PRO A 529 14.01 49.67 36.93
N GLN A 530 13.37 50.51 36.10
CA GLN A 530 11.98 50.31 35.67
C GLN A 530 11.76 49.00 34.90
N GLU A 531 12.77 48.52 34.15
CA GLU A 531 12.72 47.24 33.44
C GLU A 531 12.46 46.05 34.39
N ILE A 532 13.02 46.11 35.61
CA ILE A 532 12.88 45.06 36.61
C ILE A 532 11.49 45.14 37.26
N GLN A 533 10.97 46.35 37.49
CA GLN A 533 9.58 46.53 37.94
C GLN A 533 8.58 45.96 36.93
N ILE A 534 8.75 46.25 35.64
CA ILE A 534 7.91 45.69 34.56
C ILE A 534 8.00 44.16 34.54
N LEU A 535 9.19 43.59 34.73
CA LEU A 535 9.37 42.14 34.75
C LEU A 535 8.65 41.49 35.94
N VAL A 536 8.69 42.12 37.11
CA VAL A 536 7.96 41.67 38.31
C VAL A 536 6.44 41.75 38.09
N ASP A 537 5.96 42.84 37.50
CA ASP A 537 4.55 43.00 37.16
C ASP A 537 4.10 41.91 36.17
N LYS A 538 4.89 41.63 35.12
CA LYS A 538 4.65 40.53 34.18
C LYS A 538 4.68 39.15 34.83
N LEU A 539 5.61 38.93 35.77
CA LEU A 539 5.70 37.68 36.53
C LEU A 539 4.47 37.46 37.42
N SER A 540 3.93 38.54 38.00
CA SER A 540 2.71 38.48 38.83
C SER A 540 1.48 38.02 38.03
N ILE A 541 1.39 38.41 36.76
CA ILE A 541 0.31 38.06 35.82
C ILE A 541 0.52 36.66 35.23
N GLY A 542 1.74 36.12 35.27
CA GLY A 542 2.07 34.79 34.73
C GLY A 542 2.31 34.76 33.21
N GLU A 543 2.51 35.91 32.57
CA GLU A 543 2.77 36.02 31.13
C GLU A 543 4.17 36.55 30.82
N VAL A 544 5.21 35.81 31.23
CA VAL A 544 6.60 36.14 30.84
C VAL A 544 6.90 35.50 29.48
N LYS A 545 6.33 36.08 28.42
CA LYS A 545 6.57 35.65 27.02
C LYS A 545 7.77 36.36 26.38
N SER A 546 8.17 37.52 26.90
CA SER A 546 9.30 38.31 26.39
C SER A 546 9.93 39.19 27.47
N LEU A 547 11.26 39.36 27.38
CA LEU A 547 12.00 40.29 28.24
C LEU A 547 11.67 41.75 27.89
N PRO A 548 11.54 42.65 28.87
CA PRO A 548 11.42 44.09 28.63
C PRO A 548 12.62 44.59 27.81
N GLY A 549 12.38 45.29 26.68
CA GLY A 549 13.41 45.80 25.78
C GLY A 549 13.72 44.94 24.54
N SER A 550 13.11 43.75 24.39
CA SER A 550 13.22 42.97 23.15
C SER A 550 12.27 43.51 22.06
N PRO A 551 12.68 43.66 20.79
CA PRO A 551 11.79 44.09 19.72
C PRO A 551 10.65 43.08 19.55
N VAL A 552 9.44 43.47 19.94
CA VAL A 552 8.23 42.69 19.70
C VAL A 552 7.91 42.72 18.20
N PRO A 553 7.68 41.58 17.52
CA PRO A 553 7.13 41.59 16.17
C PRO A 553 5.71 42.17 16.24
N GLN A 554 5.52 43.35 15.65
CA GLN A 554 4.24 44.05 15.63
C GLN A 554 3.24 43.28 14.77
N THR A 555 2.33 42.53 15.39
CA THR A 555 1.11 42.02 14.77
C THR A 555 -0.05 42.92 15.15
N GLY A 556 -0.28 43.98 14.37
CA GLY A 556 -1.46 44.82 14.51
C GLY A 556 -1.33 46.15 13.78
N ASN A 557 -2.01 46.29 12.64
CA ASN A 557 -2.21 47.55 11.94
C ASN A 557 -3.00 48.53 12.84
N GLY A 558 -2.30 49.37 13.57
CA GLY A 558 -2.82 50.56 14.24
C GLY A 558 -1.84 51.71 14.05
N PRO A 559 -2.29 52.97 13.92
CA PRO A 559 -1.40 54.09 13.66
C PRO A 559 -0.42 54.28 14.83
N PRO A 560 0.82 54.74 14.56
CA PRO A 560 1.86 54.83 15.57
C PRO A 560 1.53 55.95 16.55
N THR A 561 1.11 55.60 17.76
CA THR A 561 1.20 56.53 18.90
C THR A 561 2.62 56.51 19.43
N PRO A 562 3.30 57.67 19.56
CA PRO A 562 4.66 57.72 20.08
C PRO A 562 4.65 57.29 21.56
N SER A 563 5.26 56.14 21.87
CA SER A 563 5.44 55.68 23.25
C SER A 563 6.50 56.54 23.94
N LEU A 564 6.01 57.44 24.78
CA LEU A 564 6.77 58.31 25.66
C LEU A 564 7.30 57.52 26.88
N GLU A 565 8.14 56.50 26.71
CA GLU A 565 8.49 55.56 27.81
C GLU A 565 9.95 55.59 28.29
N SER A 566 10.78 56.56 27.89
CA SER A 566 12.22 56.47 28.18
C SER A 566 12.80 57.35 29.30
N ARG A 567 12.03 58.00 30.18
CA ARG A 567 12.61 58.81 31.30
C ARG A 567 11.70 58.97 32.53
N LEU A 568 11.42 57.91 33.28
CA LEU A 568 11.02 58.03 34.69
C LEU A 568 12.20 57.66 35.60
N PRO A 569 12.41 58.36 36.74
CA PRO A 569 13.56 58.13 37.61
C PRO A 569 13.47 56.76 38.31
N ALA A 570 14.64 56.15 38.57
CA ALA A 570 14.74 54.92 39.35
C ALA A 570 14.09 55.09 40.73
N THR A 571 13.27 54.12 41.14
CA THR A 571 12.60 54.15 42.43
C THR A 571 13.48 53.49 43.49
N ALA A 572 13.45 54.02 44.72
CA ALA A 572 14.25 53.52 45.83
C ALA A 572 13.81 52.14 46.36
N ALA A 573 12.59 51.71 46.03
CA ALA A 573 12.02 50.43 46.43
C ALA A 573 11.27 49.76 45.27
N LEU A 574 11.27 48.42 45.26
CA LEU A 574 10.53 47.58 44.32
C LEU A 574 9.11 47.40 44.87
N ARG A 575 8.08 47.71 44.09
CA ARG A 575 6.70 47.53 44.55
C ARG A 575 6.21 46.14 44.15
N VAL A 576 5.87 45.32 45.14
CA VAL A 576 5.35 43.96 44.93
C VAL A 576 3.98 43.88 45.59
N GLY A 577 2.92 43.91 44.76
CA GLY A 577 1.54 44.00 45.26
C GLY A 577 1.30 45.29 46.05
N SER A 578 0.99 45.15 47.35
CA SER A 578 0.75 46.27 48.28
C SER A 578 1.98 46.67 49.11
N GLN A 579 3.12 45.98 48.97
CA GLN A 579 4.31 46.22 49.79
C GLN A 579 5.48 46.76 48.97
N ASP A 580 6.23 47.67 49.58
CA ASP A 580 7.50 48.14 49.05
C ASP A 580 8.65 47.24 49.58
N TYR A 581 9.51 46.78 48.68
CA TYR A 581 10.64 45.90 48.95
C TYR A 581 11.95 46.68 48.73
N LEU A 582 12.69 46.94 49.80
CA LEU A 582 14.09 47.37 49.70
C LEU A 582 14.98 46.13 49.52
N THR A 583 15.62 46.02 48.36
CA THR A 583 16.45 44.86 48.03
C THR A 583 17.85 45.25 47.54
N VAL A 584 18.70 44.24 47.48
CA VAL A 584 20.10 44.36 47.08
C VAL A 584 20.24 44.20 45.56
N GLY A 585 21.28 44.79 44.96
CA GLY A 585 21.49 44.79 43.50
C GLY A 585 21.53 43.39 42.88
N THR A 586 22.19 42.43 43.54
CA THR A 586 22.19 41.02 43.09
C THR A 586 20.81 40.36 43.10
N ALA A 587 19.93 40.74 44.02
CA ALA A 587 18.56 40.22 44.06
C ALA A 587 17.74 40.73 42.86
N LEU A 588 17.94 41.99 42.46
CA LEU A 588 17.34 42.55 41.24
C LEU A 588 17.84 41.84 39.97
N ILE A 589 19.15 41.56 39.91
CA ILE A 589 19.72 40.78 38.80
C ILE A 589 19.16 39.35 38.81
N LEU A 590 18.94 38.74 39.98
CA LEU A 590 18.29 37.44 40.08
C LEU A 590 16.89 37.46 39.47
N VAL A 591 16.08 38.51 39.71
CA VAL A 591 14.77 38.69 39.06
C VAL A 591 14.91 38.68 37.53
N SER A 592 15.85 39.45 36.99
CA SER A 592 16.15 39.45 35.55
C SER A 592 16.53 38.06 35.04
N LEU A 593 17.40 37.35 35.77
CA LEU A 593 17.81 36.00 35.41
C LEU A 593 16.61 35.05 35.41
N VAL A 594 15.75 35.06 36.44
CA VAL A 594 14.53 34.24 36.48
C VAL A 594 13.64 34.54 35.26
N GLY A 595 13.51 35.80 34.87
CA GLY A 595 12.82 36.19 33.63
C GLY A 595 13.41 35.52 32.38
N GLU A 596 14.74 35.50 32.22
CA GLU A 596 15.41 34.81 31.11
C GLU A 596 15.10 33.30 31.09
N TYR A 597 15.03 32.64 32.26
CA TYR A 597 14.65 31.21 32.33
C TYR A 597 13.19 30.98 31.94
N CYS A 598 12.28 31.87 32.34
CA CYS A 598 10.87 31.79 31.96
C CYS A 598 10.65 31.93 30.45
N VAL A 599 11.37 32.86 29.79
CA VAL A 599 11.34 33.01 28.32
C VAL A 599 11.96 31.79 27.64
N CYS A 600 13.11 31.32 28.10
CA CYS A 600 13.77 30.12 27.53
C CYS A 600 12.89 28.87 27.64
N ALA A 601 12.11 28.73 28.73
CA ALA A 601 11.15 27.64 28.88
C ALA A 601 9.97 27.74 27.91
N PHE A 602 9.53 28.96 27.58
CA PHE A 602 8.50 29.20 26.58
C PHE A 602 8.99 28.90 25.17
N ASP A 603 10.20 29.34 24.83
CA ASP A 603 10.81 29.10 23.51
C ASP A 603 11.16 27.63 23.27
N LEU A 604 11.48 26.87 24.32
CA LEU A 604 11.88 25.46 24.25
C LEU A 604 11.03 24.56 25.18
N PRO A 605 9.74 24.33 24.87
CA PRO A 605 8.86 23.51 25.71
C PRO A 605 9.39 22.08 25.93
N ALA A 606 10.07 21.51 24.93
CA ALA A 606 10.62 20.15 24.98
C ALA A 606 11.68 19.94 26.07
N LEU A 607 12.34 21.02 26.54
CA LEU A 607 13.32 20.99 27.63
C LEU A 607 12.86 21.73 28.88
N ALA A 608 11.59 22.15 28.95
CA ALA A 608 11.06 22.94 30.07
C ALA A 608 11.29 22.27 31.44
N SER A 609 11.22 20.93 31.52
CA SER A 609 11.52 20.18 32.76
C SER A 609 12.98 20.33 33.21
N VAL A 610 13.93 20.34 32.27
CA VAL A 610 15.36 20.54 32.57
C VAL A 610 15.61 21.99 32.98
N ILE A 611 14.97 22.94 32.30
CA ILE A 611 15.07 24.38 32.59
C ILE A 611 14.51 24.68 33.99
N ALA A 612 13.38 24.07 34.39
CA ALA A 612 12.82 24.19 35.73
C ALA A 612 13.79 23.70 36.82
N LYS A 613 14.43 22.55 36.60
CA LYS A 613 15.46 22.02 37.51
C LYS A 613 16.67 22.97 37.61
N ASN A 614 17.16 23.48 36.49
CA ASN A 614 18.26 24.44 36.45
C ASN A 614 17.92 25.76 37.17
N LEU A 615 16.69 26.25 37.03
CA LEU A 615 16.20 27.41 37.77
C LEU A 615 16.15 27.14 39.28
N SER A 616 15.67 25.96 39.68
CA SER A 616 15.68 25.56 41.09
C SER A 616 17.10 25.49 41.68
N ASP A 617 18.09 25.02 40.90
CA ASP A 617 19.50 25.01 41.30
C ASP A 617 20.09 26.43 41.37
N LEU A 618 19.70 27.33 40.47
CA LEU A 618 20.10 28.74 40.53
C LEU A 618 19.60 29.42 41.81
N LEU A 619 18.31 29.25 42.15
CA LEU A 619 17.73 29.79 43.38
C LEU A 619 18.38 29.20 44.63
N ARG A 620 18.67 27.90 44.63
CA ARG A 620 19.40 27.24 45.72
C ARG A 620 20.83 27.75 45.86
N THR A 621 21.49 28.01 44.74
CA THR A 621 22.83 28.61 44.71
C THR A 621 22.80 30.02 45.33
N PHE A 622 21.79 30.83 45.02
CA PHE A 622 21.59 32.13 45.65
C PHE A 622 21.40 32.00 47.17
N ASN A 623 20.54 31.10 47.63
CA ASN A 623 20.29 30.87 49.05
C ASN A 623 21.56 30.41 49.79
N SER A 624 22.24 29.39 49.27
CA SER A 624 23.46 28.82 49.84
C SER A 624 24.59 29.86 49.94
N LYS A 625 24.84 30.61 48.86
CA LYS A 625 25.85 31.67 48.85
C LYS A 625 25.48 32.83 49.78
N SER A 626 24.22 33.25 49.81
CA SER A 626 23.76 34.29 50.73
C SER A 626 23.98 33.89 52.19
N CYS A 627 23.69 32.62 52.54
CA CYS A 627 23.96 32.08 53.87
C CYS A 627 25.47 32.11 54.21
N GLN A 628 26.33 31.66 53.29
CA GLN A 628 27.78 31.69 53.48
C GLN A 628 28.34 33.12 53.63
N LEU A 629 27.84 34.06 52.83
CA LEU A 629 28.32 35.44 52.83
C LEU A 629 27.87 36.20 54.08
N VAL A 630 26.62 36.02 54.51
CA VAL A 630 26.01 36.78 55.61
C VAL A 630 26.15 36.06 56.96
N LEU A 631 25.66 34.83 57.11
CA LEU A 631 25.75 34.07 58.36
C LEU A 631 27.15 33.47 58.58
N GLY A 632 27.76 32.95 57.52
CA GLY A 632 29.12 32.40 57.54
C GLY A 632 30.24 33.44 57.55
N ALA A 633 29.89 34.73 57.60
CA ALA A 633 30.80 35.87 57.54
C ALA A 633 31.76 35.89 56.34
N GLY A 634 31.42 35.19 55.25
CA GLY A 634 32.21 35.13 54.03
C GLY A 634 32.41 36.49 53.37
N ALA A 635 31.41 37.37 53.47
CA ALA A 635 31.44 38.71 52.87
C ALA A 635 32.53 39.62 53.45
N LEU A 636 33.07 39.32 54.64
CA LEU A 636 34.22 40.03 55.19
C LEU A 636 35.49 39.81 54.33
N ARG A 637 35.64 38.59 53.77
CA ARG A 637 36.80 38.20 52.96
C ARG A 637 36.60 38.50 51.47
N THR A 638 35.40 38.27 50.94
CA THR A 638 35.13 38.38 49.50
C THR A 638 34.72 39.78 49.07
N ALA A 639 33.81 40.43 49.79
CA ALA A 639 33.28 41.75 49.45
C ALA A 639 34.02 42.93 50.13
N GLY A 640 34.98 42.63 51.01
CA GLY A 640 35.80 43.62 51.72
C GLY A 640 35.04 44.40 52.81
N LEU A 641 33.96 43.83 53.36
CA LEU A 641 33.23 44.45 54.47
C LEU A 641 34.04 44.34 55.78
N LYS A 642 34.04 45.39 56.59
CA LYS A 642 34.74 45.38 57.89
C LYS A 642 33.95 44.62 58.97
N THR A 643 32.62 44.77 58.97
CA THR A 643 31.70 44.13 59.92
C THR A 643 30.36 43.86 59.24
N ILE A 644 29.63 42.84 59.71
CA ILE A 644 28.27 42.54 59.27
C ILE A 644 27.31 43.24 60.22
N THR A 645 26.58 44.23 59.71
CA THR A 645 25.65 45.05 60.48
C THR A 645 24.25 44.44 60.48
N SER A 646 23.39 44.88 61.42
CA SER A 646 21.97 44.52 61.46
C SER A 646 21.22 44.91 60.18
N THR A 647 21.62 46.01 59.52
CA THR A 647 21.09 46.41 58.20
C THR A 647 21.36 45.36 57.12
N ASN A 648 22.56 44.76 57.13
CA ASN A 648 22.94 43.75 56.12
C ASN A 648 22.12 42.47 56.34
N LEU A 649 21.86 42.09 57.60
CA LEU A 649 20.99 40.96 57.95
C LEU A 649 19.54 41.22 57.51
N ALA A 650 19.03 42.43 57.75
CA ALA A 650 17.69 42.83 57.32
C ALA A 650 17.53 42.83 55.79
N LEU A 651 18.50 43.39 55.06
CA LEU A 651 18.51 43.40 53.60
C LEU A 651 18.64 41.99 53.00
N ALA A 652 19.41 41.11 53.64
CA ALA A 652 19.50 39.71 53.24
C ALA A 652 18.16 38.99 53.45
N SER A 653 17.52 39.18 54.60
CA SER A 653 16.18 38.63 54.88
C SER A 653 15.16 39.14 53.84
N ARG A 654 15.13 40.44 53.56
CA ARG A 654 14.20 41.02 52.58
C ARG A 654 14.44 40.53 51.15
N SER A 655 15.70 40.33 50.77
CA SER A 655 16.07 39.76 49.46
C SER A 655 15.63 38.30 49.33
N LEU A 656 15.71 37.50 50.40
CA LEU A 656 15.21 36.12 50.43
C LEU A 656 13.68 36.05 50.42
N GLN A 657 13.00 37.00 51.07
CA GLN A 657 11.54 37.12 51.00
C GLN A 657 11.06 37.46 49.59
N LEU A 658 11.81 38.27 48.84
CA LEU A 658 11.52 38.48 47.42
C LEU A 658 11.61 37.17 46.64
N VAL A 659 12.62 36.33 46.91
CA VAL A 659 12.71 34.99 46.30
C VAL A 659 11.49 34.14 46.65
N LEU A 660 11.06 34.11 47.92
CA LEU A 660 9.85 33.39 48.35
C LEU A 660 8.60 33.86 47.61
N TRP A 661 8.47 35.16 47.36
CA TRP A 661 7.36 35.69 46.57
C TRP A 661 7.42 35.25 45.11
N MET A 662 8.61 35.16 44.50
CA MET A 662 8.76 34.75 43.11
C MET A 662 8.44 33.26 42.86
N VAL A 663 8.72 32.38 43.84
CA VAL A 663 8.60 30.91 43.65
C VAL A 663 7.20 30.46 43.20
N PRO A 664 6.09 30.90 43.85
CA PRO A 664 4.73 30.55 43.41
C PRO A 664 4.40 31.02 41.98
N HIS A 665 4.84 32.22 41.60
CA HIS A 665 4.59 32.76 40.26
C HIS A 665 5.36 32.00 39.18
N VAL A 666 6.62 31.67 39.45
CA VAL A 666 7.43 30.78 38.60
C VAL A 666 6.76 29.41 38.47
N ARG A 667 6.28 28.82 39.57
CA ARG A 667 5.57 27.53 39.55
C ARG A 667 4.34 27.58 38.64
N SER A 668 3.56 28.66 38.70
CA SER A 668 2.39 28.85 37.83
C SER A 668 2.77 28.93 36.35
N HIS A 669 3.88 29.60 36.01
CA HIS A 669 4.38 29.71 34.63
C HIS A 669 4.85 28.37 34.05
N PHE A 670 5.53 27.54 34.85
CA PHE A 670 5.99 26.21 34.42
C PHE A 670 4.89 25.13 34.45
N GLY A 671 3.78 25.39 35.13
CA GLY A 671 2.62 24.49 35.24
C GLY A 671 2.09 23.92 33.92
N PRO A 672 1.79 24.72 32.89
CA PRO A 672 1.31 24.21 31.60
C PRO A 672 2.39 23.49 30.77
N LEU A 673 3.67 23.71 31.07
CA LEU A 673 4.79 23.23 30.26
C LEU A 673 5.42 21.93 30.79
N VAL A 674 5.19 21.59 32.07
CA VAL A 674 5.96 20.56 32.78
C VAL A 674 5.04 19.69 33.64
N ALA A 675 5.36 18.39 33.74
CA ALA A 675 4.69 17.47 34.66
C ALA A 675 4.87 17.88 36.13
N ALA A 676 3.85 17.58 36.96
CA ALA A 676 3.80 17.99 38.36
C ALA A 676 5.03 17.58 39.20
N GLU A 677 5.66 16.44 38.89
CA GLU A 677 6.85 15.95 39.60
C GLU A 677 8.05 16.89 39.53
N ALA A 678 8.27 17.56 38.40
CA ALA A 678 9.39 18.49 38.25
C ALA A 678 9.13 19.85 38.92
N LEU A 679 7.88 20.16 39.29
CA LEU A 679 7.54 21.34 40.09
C LEU A 679 7.83 21.14 41.58
N ALA A 680 7.93 19.90 42.06
CA ALA A 680 8.28 19.60 43.46
C ALA A 680 9.68 20.10 43.85
N CYS A 681 10.57 20.32 42.87
CA CYS A 681 11.88 20.92 43.12
C CYS A 681 11.78 22.35 43.70
N PHE A 682 10.72 23.10 43.37
CA PHE A 682 10.50 24.44 43.91
C PHE A 682 10.01 24.41 45.37
N ASP A 683 9.25 23.39 45.78
CA ASP A 683 8.82 23.21 47.18
C ASP A 683 10.02 23.04 48.12
N VAL A 684 11.07 22.38 47.64
CA VAL A 684 12.32 22.23 48.40
C VAL A 684 13.02 23.58 48.54
N VAL A 685 13.08 24.38 47.47
CA VAL A 685 13.66 25.73 47.51
C VAL A 685 12.90 26.63 48.48
N GLU A 686 11.57 26.60 48.44
CA GLU A 686 10.72 27.39 49.35
C GLU A 686 10.99 27.07 50.83
N LYS A 687 11.10 25.77 51.17
CA LYS A 687 11.44 25.34 52.54
C LYS A 687 12.83 25.77 52.96
N GLU A 688 13.84 25.59 52.10
CA GLU A 688 15.23 25.97 52.39
C GLU A 688 15.41 27.49 52.56
N VAL A 689 14.72 28.29 51.75
CA VAL A 689 14.77 29.77 51.84
C VAL A 689 14.03 30.25 53.09
N ASN A 690 12.85 29.71 53.40
CA ASN A 690 12.12 30.04 54.64
C ASN A 690 12.95 29.72 55.89
N HIS A 691 13.61 28.55 55.91
CA HIS A 691 14.49 28.18 57.01
C HIS A 691 15.64 29.19 57.20
N HIS A 692 16.24 29.66 56.10
CA HIS A 692 17.32 30.65 56.17
C HIS A 692 16.82 32.03 56.66
N VAL A 693 15.61 32.47 56.26
CA VAL A 693 14.99 33.69 56.78
C VAL A 693 14.84 33.62 58.31
N GLN A 694 14.32 32.50 58.84
CA GLN A 694 14.20 32.28 60.28
C GLN A 694 15.57 32.28 60.99
N GLN A 695 16.60 31.67 60.39
CA GLN A 695 17.95 31.70 60.94
C GLN A 695 18.52 33.12 61.05
N LEU A 696 18.24 33.99 60.06
CA LEU A 696 18.64 35.39 60.10
C LEU A 696 17.94 36.15 61.23
N GLU A 697 16.63 35.95 61.40
CA GLU A 697 15.85 36.55 62.50
C GLU A 697 16.39 36.12 63.88
N VAL A 698 16.59 34.81 64.08
CA VAL A 698 17.19 34.27 65.30
C VAL A 698 18.58 34.86 65.54
N LYS A 699 19.38 35.06 64.49
CA LYS A 699 20.71 35.67 64.61
C LYS A 699 20.63 37.13 65.03
N VAL A 700 19.70 37.92 64.49
CA VAL A 700 19.47 39.32 64.90
C VAL A 700 19.07 39.39 66.37
N VAL A 701 18.12 38.55 66.81
CA VAL A 701 17.69 38.46 68.21
C VAL A 701 18.84 38.03 69.11
N SER A 702 19.65 37.05 68.70
CA SER A 702 20.81 36.58 69.45
C SER A 702 21.88 37.66 69.63
N ILE A 703 22.24 38.39 68.56
CA ILE A 703 23.20 39.51 68.63
C ILE A 703 22.70 40.56 69.62
N MET A 704 21.43 40.93 69.53
CA MET A 704 20.86 41.92 70.43
C MET A 704 20.80 41.42 71.88
N THR A 705 20.46 40.14 72.09
CA THR A 705 20.41 39.53 73.43
C THR A 705 21.79 39.51 74.08
N THR A 706 22.86 39.26 73.32
CA THR A 706 24.24 39.34 73.83
C THR A 706 24.60 40.78 74.21
N LEU A 707 24.35 41.75 73.31
CA LEU A 707 24.65 43.16 73.59
C LEU A 707 23.89 43.70 74.81
N LEU A 708 22.63 43.32 74.98
CA LEU A 708 21.83 43.66 76.15
C LEU A 708 22.32 42.94 77.41
N GLY A 709 22.68 41.66 77.29
CA GLY A 709 23.20 40.85 78.39
C GLY A 709 24.52 41.39 78.96
N ASP A 710 25.44 41.81 78.09
CA ASP A 710 26.73 42.39 78.52
C ASP A 710 26.53 43.70 79.29
N GLN A 711 25.63 44.57 78.82
CA GLN A 711 25.30 45.81 79.52
C GLN A 711 24.58 45.55 80.85
N LEU A 712 23.72 44.52 80.92
CA LEU A 712 23.04 44.12 82.16
C LEU A 712 23.96 43.41 83.15
N ALA A 713 25.04 42.77 82.70
CA ALA A 713 26.01 42.12 83.58
C ALA A 713 26.90 43.12 84.33
N GLU A 714 27.17 44.28 83.73
CA GLU A 714 27.92 45.39 84.33
C GLU A 714 27.03 46.38 85.09
N TRP A 715 25.72 46.16 85.13
CA TRP A 715 24.75 47.05 85.74
C TRP A 715 24.60 46.77 87.25
N ASP A 716 24.48 47.86 88.03
CA ASP A 716 24.24 47.85 89.46
C ASP A 716 23.12 48.86 89.80
N ALA A 717 22.24 48.51 90.73
CA ALA A 717 21.04 49.29 91.07
C ALA A 717 21.38 50.48 91.99
N LYS A 718 22.13 51.46 91.45
CA LYS A 718 22.57 52.66 92.16
C LYS A 718 22.27 53.94 91.35
N PRO A 719 22.03 55.09 92.03
CA PRO A 719 22.00 56.39 91.36
C PRO A 719 23.35 56.68 90.66
N PRO A 720 23.39 57.39 89.52
CA PRO A 720 22.35 58.23 88.92
C PRO A 720 21.36 57.50 88.00
N LEU A 721 20.11 57.95 88.04
CA LEU A 721 19.01 57.46 87.19
C LEU A 721 18.79 58.42 86.00
N PRO A 722 18.71 57.95 84.74
CA PRO A 722 18.92 56.58 84.28
C PRO A 722 20.42 56.21 84.26
N SER A 723 20.76 54.96 84.59
CA SER A 723 22.15 54.47 84.58
C SER A 723 22.76 54.50 83.17
N GLN A 724 24.10 54.50 83.12
CA GLN A 724 24.84 54.49 81.86
C GLN A 724 24.50 53.25 81.02
N GLN A 725 24.32 52.11 81.67
CA GLN A 725 23.99 50.82 81.06
C GLN A 725 22.60 50.86 80.41
N PHE A 726 21.57 51.40 81.09
CA PHE A 726 20.23 51.56 80.51
C PHE A 726 20.19 52.59 79.36
N ARG A 727 21.01 53.64 79.42
CA ARG A 727 21.20 54.56 78.27
C ARG A 727 21.90 53.88 77.08
N CYS A 728 22.82 52.95 77.33
CA CYS A 728 23.43 52.16 76.27
C CYS A 728 22.45 51.14 75.66
N ILE A 729 21.65 50.47 76.51
CA ILE A 729 20.58 49.54 76.09
C ILE A 729 19.56 50.24 75.18
N SER A 730 19.01 51.37 75.63
CA SER A 730 18.09 52.18 74.81
C SER A 730 18.74 52.60 73.50
N ARG A 731 19.99 53.07 73.51
CA ARG A 731 20.73 53.43 72.28
C ARG A 731 20.91 52.25 71.33
N HIS A 732 21.21 51.06 71.82
CA HIS A 732 21.32 49.85 70.99
C HIS A 732 19.97 49.48 70.36
N LEU A 733 18.86 49.59 71.12
CA LEU A 733 17.52 49.32 70.61
C LEU A 733 17.10 50.35 69.56
N THR A 734 17.33 51.64 69.78
CA THR A 734 17.03 52.68 68.79
C THR A 734 17.84 52.47 67.51
N LYS A 735 19.13 52.15 67.61
CA LYS A 735 19.97 51.84 66.43
C LYS A 735 19.50 50.60 65.68
N LEU A 736 19.04 49.57 66.40
CA LEU A 736 18.46 48.38 65.77
C LEU A 736 17.15 48.75 65.04
N HIS A 737 16.32 49.58 65.66
CA HIS A 737 15.05 50.04 65.07
C HIS A 737 15.30 50.81 63.78
N GLU A 738 16.18 51.81 63.80
CA GLU A 738 16.57 52.59 62.62
C GLU A 738 17.07 51.69 61.48
N ALA A 739 17.85 50.65 61.83
CA ALA A 739 18.40 49.71 60.86
C ALA A 739 17.38 48.74 60.24
N VAL A 740 16.35 48.34 60.99
CA VAL A 740 15.42 47.26 60.60
C VAL A 740 14.08 47.81 60.11
N SER A 741 13.55 48.87 60.72
CA SER A 741 12.24 49.47 60.37
C SER A 741 12.17 50.03 58.95
N CYS A 742 13.31 50.46 58.39
CA CYS A 742 13.38 50.95 57.01
C CYS A 742 13.33 49.84 55.95
N VAL A 743 13.49 48.56 56.35
CA VAL A 743 13.73 47.44 55.43
C VAL A 743 12.73 46.30 55.60
N LEU A 744 12.38 45.94 56.84
CA LEU A 744 11.45 44.85 57.13
C LEU A 744 10.00 45.34 57.31
N PRO A 745 9.00 44.50 57.01
CA PRO A 745 7.60 44.79 57.32
C PRO A 745 7.34 45.00 58.81
N GLU A 746 6.34 45.81 59.15
CA GLU A 746 5.99 46.13 60.55
C GLU A 746 5.71 44.88 61.39
N GLU A 747 5.05 43.86 60.83
CA GLU A 747 4.77 42.60 61.54
C GLU A 747 6.05 41.89 61.99
N GLN A 748 7.06 41.77 61.11
CA GLN A 748 8.33 41.13 61.45
C GLN A 748 9.16 41.95 62.44
N VAL A 749 9.09 43.29 62.34
CA VAL A 749 9.72 44.16 63.34
C VAL A 749 9.11 43.88 64.71
N VAL A 750 7.79 43.81 64.81
CA VAL A 750 7.09 43.49 66.06
C VAL A 750 7.54 42.15 66.64
N ASP A 751 7.59 41.09 65.83
CA ASP A 751 8.00 39.75 66.27
C ASP A 751 9.45 39.74 66.82
N ILE A 752 10.38 40.41 66.13
CA ILE A 752 11.78 40.54 66.55
C ILE A 752 11.85 41.29 67.90
N TYR A 753 11.12 42.39 68.03
CA TYR A 753 11.10 43.20 69.25
C TYR A 753 10.42 42.49 70.42
N GLU A 754 9.40 41.68 70.18
CA GLU A 754 8.76 40.84 71.21
C GLU A 754 9.74 39.80 71.74
N ALA A 755 10.47 39.12 70.85
CA ALA A 755 11.50 38.17 71.23
C ALA A 755 12.63 38.83 72.02
N ILE A 756 13.12 40.00 71.59
CA ILE A 756 14.13 40.78 72.32
C ILE A 756 13.61 41.21 73.69
N HIS A 757 12.37 41.70 73.77
CA HIS A 757 11.76 42.14 75.02
C HIS A 757 11.61 41.00 76.02
N LYS A 758 11.15 39.82 75.57
CA LYS A 758 11.06 38.61 76.38
C LYS A 758 12.43 38.18 76.93
N ASN A 759 13.46 38.19 76.08
CA ASN A 759 14.83 37.85 76.47
C ASN A 759 15.41 38.88 77.46
N PHE A 760 15.14 40.17 77.25
CA PHE A 760 15.53 41.24 78.16
C PHE A 760 14.92 41.05 79.55
N LYS A 761 13.60 40.80 79.64
CA LYS A 761 12.91 40.51 80.92
C LYS A 761 13.53 39.31 81.63
N ALA A 762 13.85 38.23 80.90
CA ALA A 762 14.47 37.05 81.48
C ALA A 762 15.87 37.33 82.05
N ARG A 763 16.72 38.05 81.30
CA ARG A 763 18.08 38.42 81.75
C ARG A 763 18.07 39.39 82.91
N LEU A 764 17.15 40.35 82.91
CA LEU A 764 16.97 41.26 84.02
C LEU A 764 16.55 40.49 85.28
N ARG A 765 15.61 39.55 85.17
CA ARG A 765 15.20 38.68 86.28
C ARG A 765 16.39 37.91 86.86
N GLU A 766 17.25 37.35 86.01
CA GLU A 766 18.48 36.67 86.45
C GLU A 766 19.45 37.62 87.19
N GLN A 767 19.55 38.89 86.78
CA GLN A 767 20.42 39.86 87.46
C GLN A 767 19.81 40.34 88.78
N LEU A 768 18.49 40.54 88.83
CA LEU A 768 17.78 40.89 90.06
C LEU A 768 17.88 39.78 91.11
N SER A 769 17.83 38.51 90.69
CA SER A 769 18.03 37.38 91.60
C SER A 769 19.48 37.28 92.09
N LYS A 770 20.49 37.55 91.24
CA LYS A 770 21.90 37.64 91.66
C LYS A 770 22.16 38.77 92.66
N MET A 771 21.55 39.94 92.45
CA MET A 771 21.69 41.09 93.35
C MET A 771 20.80 41.03 94.60
N ASN A 772 19.98 39.98 94.75
CA ASN A 772 19.03 39.81 95.86
C ASN A 772 18.03 40.98 96.05
N VAL A 773 17.69 41.70 94.97
CA VAL A 773 16.71 42.81 95.03
C VAL A 773 15.30 42.21 95.11
N GLN A 774 14.51 42.63 96.09
CA GLN A 774 13.14 42.14 96.31
C GLN A 774 12.09 43.22 96.01
N ASN A 775 10.87 42.80 95.65
CA ASN A 775 9.72 43.69 95.50
C ASN A 775 9.16 44.06 96.89
N ASN A 776 9.91 44.88 97.63
CA ASN A 776 9.59 45.31 98.98
C ASN A 776 9.32 46.82 99.10
N GLY A 777 9.22 47.52 97.96
CA GLY A 777 9.05 48.98 97.94
C GLY A 777 10.26 49.78 98.45
N GLY A 778 11.42 49.14 98.65
CA GLY A 778 12.63 49.79 99.14
C GLY A 778 13.30 50.72 98.10
N PRO A 779 14.37 51.45 98.48
CA PRO A 779 15.06 52.38 97.60
C PRO A 779 15.65 51.71 96.34
N GLN A 780 16.17 50.49 96.46
CA GLN A 780 16.65 49.71 95.31
C GLN A 780 15.50 49.27 94.38
N HIS A 781 14.33 48.91 94.93
CA HIS A 781 13.14 48.63 94.14
C HIS A 781 12.68 49.87 93.36
N GLY A 782 12.69 51.05 93.99
CA GLY A 782 12.38 52.32 93.34
C GLY A 782 13.33 52.66 92.18
N VAL A 783 14.64 52.42 92.36
CA VAL A 783 15.66 52.57 91.31
C VAL A 783 15.35 51.67 90.11
N VAL A 784 15.15 50.36 90.34
CA VAL A 784 14.82 49.40 89.25
C VAL A 784 13.53 49.78 88.54
N THR A 785 12.49 50.18 89.29
CA THR A 785 11.20 50.59 88.72
C THR A 785 11.37 51.81 87.81
N SER A 786 12.16 52.81 88.24
CA SER A 786 12.41 54.01 87.43
C SER A 786 13.22 53.71 86.15
N GLU A 787 14.14 52.75 86.18
CA GLU A 787 14.86 52.31 84.98
C GLU A 787 13.99 51.49 84.03
N MET A 788 13.06 50.69 84.57
CA MET A 788 12.05 49.99 83.76
C MET A 788 11.09 50.95 83.08
N VAL A 789 10.66 52.02 83.77
CA VAL A 789 9.85 53.08 83.17
C VAL A 789 10.62 53.73 82.01
N PHE A 790 11.90 54.05 82.20
CA PHE A 790 12.74 54.61 81.12
C PHE A 790 12.90 53.65 79.92
N TYR A 791 13.10 52.35 80.18
CA TYR A 791 13.13 51.33 79.13
C TYR A 791 11.79 51.22 78.39
N LEU A 792 10.67 51.15 79.10
CA LEU A 792 9.34 51.08 78.48
C LEU A 792 9.01 52.34 77.69
N GLU A 793 9.40 53.52 78.18
CA GLU A 793 9.23 54.77 77.46
C GLU A 793 10.03 54.75 76.15
N THR A 794 11.25 54.21 76.17
CA THR A 794 12.04 53.97 74.95
C THR A 794 11.31 53.01 74.00
N MET A 795 10.69 51.94 74.50
CA MET A 795 9.94 51.01 73.64
C MET A 795 8.64 51.63 73.10
N ARG A 796 7.98 52.52 73.86
CA ARG A 796 6.81 53.29 73.42
C ARG A 796 7.17 54.29 72.32
N THR A 797 8.31 54.98 72.42
CA THR A 797 8.74 55.92 71.37
C THR A 797 9.08 55.23 70.05
N LEU A 798 9.59 54.00 70.12
CA LEU A 798 9.90 53.20 68.94
C LEU A 798 8.66 52.61 68.25
N LYS A 799 7.48 52.56 68.90
CA LYS A 799 6.24 51.96 68.36
C LYS A 799 6.40 50.51 67.84
N ALA A 800 7.41 49.79 68.31
CA ALA A 800 7.78 48.48 67.80
C ALA A 800 7.12 47.31 68.55
N LEU A 801 6.33 47.58 69.59
CA LEU A 801 5.63 46.57 70.38
C LEU A 801 4.13 46.89 70.45
N PRO A 802 3.25 45.88 70.52
CA PRO A 802 1.83 46.08 70.78
C PRO A 802 1.59 46.71 72.15
N ASP A 803 0.59 47.58 72.27
CA ASP A 803 0.24 48.30 73.50
C ASP A 803 0.05 47.39 74.74
N LYS A 804 -0.29 46.12 74.52
CA LYS A 804 -0.45 45.09 75.56
C LYS A 804 0.84 44.80 76.35
N HIS A 805 2.02 44.96 75.75
CA HIS A 805 3.30 44.73 76.41
C HIS A 805 3.91 46.01 77.02
N LEU A 806 3.27 47.16 76.78
CA LEU A 806 3.76 48.48 77.17
C LEU A 806 3.07 49.02 78.44
N THR A 807 2.12 48.28 79.03
CA THR A 807 1.49 48.63 80.32
C THR A 807 2.37 48.30 81.52
N ASP A 808 2.31 49.09 82.59
CA ASP A 808 3.13 48.90 83.80
C ASP A 808 2.97 47.50 84.44
N LYS A 809 1.80 46.88 84.29
CA LYS A 809 1.53 45.48 84.72
C LYS A 809 2.32 44.42 83.97
N ALA A 810 2.80 44.70 82.76
CA ALA A 810 3.58 43.76 81.96
C ALA A 810 5.03 43.61 82.46
N ILE A 811 5.46 44.50 83.37
CA ILE A 811 6.75 44.44 84.06
C ILE A 811 6.67 43.50 85.27
N ASP A 812 5.50 43.28 85.87
CA ASP A 812 5.38 42.50 87.12
C ASP A 812 5.99 41.09 87.03
N ASP A 813 6.00 40.50 85.83
CA ASP A 813 6.65 39.23 85.52
C ASP A 813 8.16 39.19 85.84
N ILE A 814 8.86 40.32 85.89
CA ILE A 814 10.30 40.35 86.21
C ILE A 814 10.56 40.03 87.69
N TRP A 815 9.55 40.22 88.55
CA TRP A 815 9.63 39.96 89.99
C TRP A 815 9.15 38.55 90.37
N ALA A 816 8.46 37.87 89.46
CA ALA A 816 8.09 36.47 89.61
C ALA A 816 9.39 35.62 89.64
N ARG A 817 9.64 34.99 90.79
CA ARG A 817 10.79 34.10 91.01
C ARG A 817 10.58 32.73 90.39
#